data_AF-A0A1B8F9K3-F1
#
_entry.id   AF-A0A1B8F9K3-F1
#
_cell.length_a   1.000
_cell.length_b   1.000
_cell.length_c   1.000
_cell.angle_alpha   90.00
_cell.angle_beta   90.00
_cell.angle_gamma   90.00
#
_symmetry.space_group_name_H-M   'P 1'
#
loop_
_entity.id
_entity.type
_entity.pdbx_description
1 polymer ?
#
loop_
_entity_poly.entity_id
_entity_poly.type
_entity_poly.pdbx_seq_one_letter_code
_entity_poly.pdbx_strand_id
1 'polypeptide(L)'
;MLRQTITRSALRRGAQSVNAARTFSTSGRRQAEVELTIDGKKISIEAGSALIQACEKAGSVVPRYCYHEKLMIAGNCRMCLVEVEKAPKPVASCAWPVQPGMVVKTNSPLTHKAREGVMEFLLANHPLDCPVCDQAGECDLQDQSMRYGSDRGRFHEVGGKRATEDKNIGPLIKTSMNRCIHCTRCIRFANDIAGAPELGSTGRGNDMQIGTYLEKNLDSEMSGNVIDLCPVGALTSKPYAFRARPWELKHTESIDVLNGLGSSIRVDSRGLEVMRIIPRLNDDVNEEWIDDKTRFACDGLKTQRLTTPLIRNGDKFVPATWEQALTEIGAAYRDFAPKGNELKFIAGELTEVESMVAAKDLANKLGSDNLALDQPNGSQPIAHGVDVRSNYLFNSKIWGIEDADAILIIGCNPRHEAAVLNARIRKQWLRSELEVAVVGESFESTFEFEHLGADAAALKKALAGPFGKKLQAAKNPMVIVGSGVTDHADAKAIYETVGTFVEKNANFLTEEWNGYNVLQRAASRAGAFEVGFTTPSAEVGNTKPKFVWLLGADEINAADIPKDAFVVYQGHHGDKGAQLADVVLPGAAYTEKSGTYVNTEGRVQMTRAATSLPGASRTDWKILRAASEFLGAPLPYDDVAALRDRMLEISPALASYDVVEPVSLGKLSKVQLVDQNKGSKATNEPLKKVIDNFYFTDVISRSSPTMARCSAAKETGNPNTNFMAAGEQPPPQITYGEAQA
;
A
#
# COMPACT_ATOMS: atom_id res chain seq x y z
N MET A 1 -24.40 13.61 -42.93
CA MET A 1 -23.56 14.16 -44.03
C MET A 1 -22.14 14.33 -43.46
N LEU A 2 -21.32 13.29 -43.40
CA LEU A 2 -20.42 12.80 -44.46
C LEU A 2 -19.58 13.91 -45.14
N ARG A 3 -18.28 13.88 -44.81
CA ARG A 3 -17.11 14.38 -45.56
C ARG A 3 -16.95 15.90 -45.67
N GLN A 4 -15.89 16.42 -45.07
CA GLN A 4 -14.71 16.97 -45.77
C GLN A 4 -13.83 17.76 -44.79
N THR A 5 -12.61 17.28 -44.55
CA THR A 5 -11.35 18.07 -44.63
C THR A 5 -10.17 17.16 -44.29
N ILE A 6 -9.78 16.35 -45.27
CA ILE A 6 -8.42 15.87 -45.42
C ILE A 6 -7.78 16.86 -46.39
N THR A 7 -6.74 17.58 -45.95
CA THR A 7 -5.56 18.04 -46.72
C THR A 7 -4.98 19.29 -46.05
N ARG A 8 -3.97 19.12 -45.19
CA ARG A 8 -2.91 20.11 -44.93
C ARG A 8 -1.76 19.42 -44.18
N SER A 9 -0.93 18.66 -44.90
CA SER A 9 0.47 18.41 -44.51
C SER A 9 1.24 17.77 -45.68
N ALA A 10 1.51 18.56 -46.71
CA ALA A 10 2.57 18.24 -47.66
C ALA A 10 3.54 19.42 -47.68
N LEU A 11 4.83 19.10 -47.53
CA LEU A 11 6.04 19.93 -47.64
C LEU A 11 6.73 20.26 -46.32
N ARG A 12 7.56 19.31 -45.87
CA ARG A 12 8.99 19.56 -45.57
C ARG A 12 9.73 18.22 -45.54
N ARG A 13 10.30 17.85 -46.70
CA ARG A 13 11.35 16.83 -46.80
C ARG A 13 12.65 17.48 -46.33
N GLY A 14 13.08 17.13 -45.13
CA GLY A 14 14.47 17.20 -44.69
C GLY A 14 14.87 15.79 -44.29
N ALA A 15 15.67 15.13 -45.13
CA ALA A 15 16.22 13.82 -44.81
C ALA A 15 17.32 14.00 -43.75
N GLN A 16 16.98 13.81 -42.49
CA GLN A 16 17.94 13.43 -41.46
C GLN A 16 17.71 11.94 -41.18
N SER A 17 18.70 11.14 -41.52
CA SER A 17 18.80 9.74 -41.11
C SER A 17 18.95 9.70 -39.59
N VAL A 18 17.83 9.68 -38.88
CA VAL A 18 17.83 9.36 -37.45
C VAL A 18 17.96 7.84 -37.39
N ASN A 19 19.19 7.35 -37.17
CA ASN A 19 19.41 6.01 -36.65
C ASN A 19 18.80 5.96 -35.24
N ALA A 20 17.48 5.79 -35.17
CA ALA A 20 16.80 5.36 -33.98
C ALA A 20 17.15 3.88 -33.79
N ALA A 21 18.30 3.64 -33.16
CA ALA A 21 18.55 2.36 -32.52
C ALA A 21 17.43 2.18 -31.49
N ARG A 22 16.46 1.32 -31.82
CA ARG A 22 15.58 0.74 -30.80
C ARG A 22 16.53 0.07 -29.81
N THR A 23 16.70 0.66 -28.64
CA THR A 23 17.34 -0.01 -27.52
C THR A 23 16.48 -1.24 -27.26
N PHE A 24 17.03 -2.41 -27.57
CA PHE A 24 16.46 -3.66 -27.15
C PHE A 24 16.37 -3.58 -25.62
N SER A 25 15.14 -3.52 -25.11
CA SER A 25 14.88 -3.90 -23.73
C SER A 25 15.60 -5.22 -23.50
N THR A 26 16.46 -5.29 -22.48
CA THR A 26 17.10 -6.52 -22.07
C THR A 26 16.00 -7.51 -21.70
N SER A 27 15.69 -8.41 -22.64
CA SER A 27 14.91 -9.60 -22.34
C SER A 27 15.65 -10.31 -21.23
N GLY A 28 15.00 -10.55 -20.10
CA GLY A 28 15.52 -11.43 -19.06
C GLY A 28 16.03 -12.73 -19.68
N ARG A 29 16.97 -13.42 -19.02
CA ARG A 29 17.53 -14.69 -19.52
C ARG A 29 16.38 -15.61 -19.92
N ARG A 30 16.13 -15.73 -21.23
CA ARG A 30 15.03 -16.53 -21.76
C ARG A 30 15.38 -17.98 -21.45
N GLN A 31 14.70 -18.56 -20.48
CA GLN A 31 14.81 -19.99 -20.22
C GLN A 31 14.46 -20.74 -21.51
N ALA A 32 15.08 -21.90 -21.73
CA ALA A 32 14.76 -22.70 -22.90
C ALA A 32 13.25 -22.95 -22.94
N GLU A 33 12.59 -22.61 -24.04
CA GLU A 33 11.15 -22.86 -24.16
C GLU A 33 10.89 -24.32 -24.54
N VAL A 34 9.81 -24.86 -23.99
CA VAL A 34 9.34 -26.22 -24.18
C VAL A 34 8.01 -26.17 -24.93
N GLU A 35 7.94 -26.87 -26.07
CA GLU A 35 6.70 -27.03 -26.83
C GLU A 35 5.89 -28.22 -26.28
N LEU A 36 4.61 -27.97 -26.00
CA LEU A 36 3.64 -29.00 -25.60
C LEU A 36 2.27 -28.74 -26.25
N THR A 37 1.40 -29.74 -26.22
CA THR A 37 0.05 -29.67 -26.78
C THR A 37 -0.99 -29.74 -25.65
N ILE A 38 -1.88 -28.77 -25.57
CA ILE A 38 -2.97 -28.69 -24.59
C ILE A 38 -4.29 -28.61 -25.33
N ASP A 39 -5.17 -29.60 -25.17
CA ASP A 39 -6.47 -29.67 -25.84
C ASP A 39 -6.38 -29.49 -27.36
N GLY A 40 -5.31 -30.06 -27.96
CA GLY A 40 -5.01 -29.95 -29.40
C GLY A 40 -4.30 -28.66 -29.83
N LYS A 41 -4.11 -27.69 -28.93
CA LYS A 41 -3.38 -26.44 -29.18
C LYS A 41 -1.91 -26.60 -28.82
N LYS A 42 -1.01 -26.33 -29.76
CA LYS A 42 0.43 -26.25 -29.49
C LYS A 42 0.77 -24.93 -28.82
N ILE A 43 1.52 -24.99 -27.73
CA ILE A 43 2.00 -23.83 -26.98
C ILE A 43 3.46 -24.00 -26.60
N SER A 44 4.14 -22.88 -26.42
CA SER A 44 5.53 -22.80 -25.98
C SER A 44 5.58 -22.06 -24.65
N ILE A 45 6.21 -22.63 -23.63
CA ILE A 45 6.37 -22.03 -22.29
C ILE A 45 7.77 -22.31 -21.74
N GLU A 46 8.22 -21.55 -20.77
CA GLU A 46 9.53 -21.71 -20.14
C GLU A 46 9.70 -23.11 -19.52
N ALA A 47 10.88 -23.70 -19.69
CA ALA A 47 11.22 -24.98 -19.10
C ALA A 47 11.13 -24.91 -17.56
N GLY A 48 10.47 -25.89 -16.95
CA GLY A 48 10.30 -25.94 -15.48
C GLY A 48 9.06 -25.23 -14.96
N SER A 49 8.29 -24.52 -15.82
CA SER A 49 6.95 -24.05 -15.45
C SER A 49 6.03 -25.19 -15.05
N ALA A 50 5.06 -24.91 -14.19
CA ALA A 50 4.02 -25.87 -13.82
C ALA A 50 3.03 -26.07 -14.98
N LEU A 51 2.49 -27.28 -15.11
CA LEU A 51 1.53 -27.62 -16.18
C LEU A 51 0.28 -26.72 -16.15
N ILE A 52 -0.13 -26.25 -14.97
CA ILE A 52 -1.26 -25.31 -14.82
C ILE A 52 -1.01 -23.97 -15.51
N GLN A 53 0.21 -23.43 -15.42
CA GLN A 53 0.61 -22.18 -16.08
C GLN A 53 0.62 -22.35 -17.60
N ALA A 54 1.01 -23.53 -18.06
CA ALA A 54 0.93 -23.90 -19.47
C ALA A 54 -0.54 -23.94 -19.95
N CYS A 55 -1.44 -24.50 -19.15
CA CYS A 55 -2.88 -24.52 -19.45
C CYS A 55 -3.46 -23.10 -19.50
N GLU A 56 -3.09 -22.24 -18.55
CA GLU A 56 -3.49 -20.82 -18.52
C GLU A 56 -3.01 -20.07 -19.77
N LYS A 57 -1.76 -20.28 -20.18
CA LYS A 57 -1.21 -19.73 -21.45
C LYS A 57 -1.94 -20.23 -22.69
N ALA A 58 -2.47 -21.45 -22.66
CA ALA A 58 -3.30 -22.02 -23.73
C ALA A 58 -4.76 -21.53 -23.71
N GLY A 59 -5.15 -20.73 -22.70
CA GLY A 59 -6.51 -20.29 -22.46
C GLY A 59 -7.43 -21.38 -21.90
N SER A 60 -6.86 -22.44 -21.32
CA SER A 60 -7.60 -23.54 -20.69
C SER A 60 -7.62 -23.36 -19.17
N VAL A 61 -8.80 -23.06 -18.62
CA VAL A 61 -8.98 -22.78 -17.19
C VAL A 61 -9.06 -24.10 -16.41
N VAL A 62 -8.06 -24.33 -15.54
CA VAL A 62 -8.01 -25.51 -14.67
C VAL A 62 -8.47 -25.13 -13.25
N PRO A 63 -9.43 -25.84 -12.63
CA PRO A 63 -9.90 -25.51 -11.29
C PRO A 63 -8.81 -25.73 -10.23
N ARG A 64 -8.78 -24.84 -9.23
CA ARG A 64 -7.72 -24.77 -8.21
C ARG A 64 -8.28 -24.33 -6.85
N TYR A 65 -7.76 -24.93 -5.78
CA TYR A 65 -8.01 -24.50 -4.39
C TYR A 65 -6.75 -24.24 -3.59
N CYS A 66 -5.72 -25.07 -3.70
CA CYS A 66 -4.46 -24.85 -2.97
C CYS A 66 -3.40 -24.13 -3.80
N TYR A 67 -3.44 -24.27 -5.13
CA TYR A 67 -2.53 -23.53 -6.00
C TYR A 67 -2.83 -22.04 -5.93
N HIS A 68 -1.78 -21.24 -5.80
CA HIS A 68 -1.80 -19.79 -5.85
C HIS A 68 -0.46 -19.37 -6.46
N GLU A 69 -0.47 -18.48 -7.42
CA GLU A 69 0.72 -18.16 -8.25
C GLU A 69 1.85 -17.57 -7.42
N LYS A 70 1.50 -16.80 -6.39
CA LYS A 70 2.46 -16.17 -5.47
C LYS A 70 2.86 -17.02 -4.25
N LEU A 71 2.32 -18.24 -4.08
CA LEU A 71 2.67 -19.14 -2.97
C LEU A 71 3.42 -20.38 -3.44
N MET A 72 4.16 -21.02 -2.54
CA MET A 72 4.81 -22.31 -2.81
C MET A 72 3.79 -23.39 -3.21
N ILE A 73 4.14 -24.27 -4.15
CA ILE A 73 3.24 -25.31 -4.65
C ILE A 73 3.02 -26.38 -3.57
N ALA A 74 1.75 -26.71 -3.26
CA ALA A 74 1.39 -27.70 -2.25
C ALA A 74 0.87 -29.04 -2.83
N GLY A 75 -0.18 -29.00 -3.67
CA GLY A 75 -0.75 -30.21 -4.27
C GLY A 75 -1.64 -31.08 -3.36
N ASN A 76 -2.14 -30.56 -2.23
CA ASN A 76 -3.03 -31.28 -1.30
C ASN A 76 -4.51 -31.36 -1.72
N CYS A 77 -5.05 -30.39 -2.48
CA CYS A 77 -6.48 -30.36 -2.82
C CYS A 77 -6.89 -31.30 -3.97
N ARG A 78 -5.96 -31.65 -4.86
CA ARG A 78 -6.18 -32.50 -6.05
C ARG A 78 -7.31 -32.05 -7.02
N MET A 79 -7.82 -30.82 -6.94
CA MET A 79 -8.85 -30.34 -7.88
C MET A 79 -8.29 -30.10 -9.30
N CYS A 80 -6.99 -29.82 -9.40
CA CYS A 80 -6.31 -29.48 -10.66
C CYS A 80 -5.86 -30.73 -11.47
N LEU A 81 -6.48 -31.89 -11.27
CA LEU A 81 -6.15 -33.11 -11.99
C LEU A 81 -6.47 -32.94 -13.49
N VAL A 82 -5.53 -33.36 -14.34
CA VAL A 82 -5.65 -33.38 -15.80
C VAL A 82 -5.10 -34.70 -16.36
N GLU A 83 -5.60 -35.12 -17.50
CA GLU A 83 -5.07 -36.28 -18.22
C GLU A 83 -3.86 -35.87 -19.05
N VAL A 84 -2.76 -36.61 -18.91
CA VAL A 84 -1.56 -36.47 -19.74
C VAL A 84 -1.32 -37.79 -20.45
N GLU A 85 -1.08 -37.74 -21.76
CA GLU A 85 -0.83 -38.95 -22.52
C GLU A 85 0.39 -39.71 -21.99
N LYS A 86 0.29 -41.05 -21.97
CA LYS A 86 1.30 -41.97 -21.39
C LYS A 86 1.42 -41.92 -19.86
N ALA A 87 0.66 -41.08 -19.16
CA ALA A 87 0.51 -41.17 -17.71
C ALA A 87 -0.64 -42.14 -17.35
N PRO A 88 -0.42 -43.14 -16.48
CA PRO A 88 -1.44 -44.14 -16.12
C PRO A 88 -2.55 -43.59 -15.21
N LYS A 89 -2.35 -42.39 -14.63
CA LYS A 89 -3.28 -41.73 -13.71
C LYS A 89 -3.34 -40.23 -14.06
N PRO A 90 -4.47 -39.55 -13.79
CA PRO A 90 -4.51 -38.09 -13.85
C PRO A 90 -3.43 -37.47 -12.96
N VAL A 91 -2.76 -36.45 -13.47
CA VAL A 91 -1.65 -35.77 -12.79
C VAL A 91 -2.11 -34.44 -12.22
N ALA A 92 -1.52 -34.03 -11.09
CA ALA A 92 -1.81 -32.72 -10.51
C ALA A 92 -1.07 -31.63 -11.29
N SER A 93 -1.80 -30.86 -12.11
CA SER A 93 -1.22 -29.85 -13.00
C SER A 93 -0.44 -28.75 -12.27
N CYS A 94 -0.76 -28.47 -11.00
CA CYS A 94 -0.08 -27.42 -10.24
C CYS A 94 1.36 -27.78 -9.86
N ALA A 95 1.72 -29.06 -9.81
CA ALA A 95 3.04 -29.54 -9.36
C ALA A 95 3.81 -30.29 -10.44
N TRP A 96 3.12 -30.78 -11.48
CA TRP A 96 3.75 -31.50 -12.56
C TRP A 96 4.50 -30.51 -13.48
N PRO A 97 5.82 -30.62 -13.64
CA PRO A 97 6.56 -29.73 -14.54
C PRO A 97 6.28 -30.07 -16.00
N VAL A 98 6.28 -29.05 -16.86
CA VAL A 98 6.13 -29.23 -18.30
C VAL A 98 7.32 -29.98 -18.90
N GLN A 99 7.06 -30.88 -19.86
CA GLN A 99 8.09 -31.57 -20.64
C GLN A 99 7.82 -31.45 -22.14
N PRO A 100 8.87 -31.47 -22.98
CA PRO A 100 8.72 -31.38 -24.44
C PRO A 100 7.84 -32.49 -25.00
N GLY A 101 6.91 -32.12 -25.87
CA GLY A 101 6.03 -33.08 -26.55
C GLY A 101 4.94 -33.69 -25.66
N MET A 102 4.70 -33.15 -24.46
CA MET A 102 3.54 -33.55 -23.65
C MET A 102 2.24 -33.24 -24.37
N VAL A 103 1.28 -34.14 -24.27
CA VAL A 103 -0.09 -33.96 -24.75
C VAL A 103 -1.02 -34.02 -23.54
N VAL A 104 -1.68 -32.90 -23.25
CA VAL A 104 -2.54 -32.71 -22.08
C VAL A 104 -3.98 -32.57 -22.56
N LYS A 105 -4.91 -33.26 -21.88
CA LYS A 105 -6.35 -33.19 -22.12
C LYS A 105 -7.01 -32.72 -20.82
N THR A 106 -7.56 -31.51 -20.83
CA THR A 106 -8.19 -30.87 -19.66
C THR A 106 -9.69 -31.10 -19.59
N ASN A 107 -10.29 -31.63 -20.67
CA ASN A 107 -11.72 -31.84 -20.87
C ASN A 107 -12.08 -33.31 -21.18
N SER A 108 -11.18 -34.26 -20.90
CA SER A 108 -11.46 -35.68 -21.12
C SER A 108 -12.48 -36.23 -20.10
N PRO A 109 -13.24 -37.30 -20.42
CA PRO A 109 -14.15 -37.92 -19.48
C PRO A 109 -13.48 -38.36 -18.16
N LEU A 110 -12.21 -38.78 -18.24
CA LEU A 110 -11.40 -39.11 -17.07
C LEU A 110 -11.16 -37.88 -16.18
N THR A 111 -10.83 -36.74 -16.80
CA THR A 111 -10.60 -35.47 -16.09
C THR A 111 -11.87 -34.95 -15.42
N HIS A 112 -13.01 -35.01 -16.13
CA HIS A 112 -14.31 -34.65 -15.56
C HIS A 112 -14.65 -35.50 -14.33
N LYS A 113 -14.56 -36.83 -14.45
CA LYS A 113 -14.84 -37.75 -13.34
C LYS A 113 -13.90 -37.55 -12.15
N ALA A 114 -12.63 -37.22 -12.40
CA ALA A 114 -11.68 -36.93 -11.34
C ALA A 114 -12.07 -35.65 -10.56
N ARG A 115 -12.49 -34.59 -11.26
CA ARG A 115 -12.93 -33.33 -10.65
C ARG A 115 -14.22 -33.50 -9.85
N GLU A 116 -15.20 -34.23 -10.39
CA GLU A 116 -16.44 -34.56 -9.68
C GLU A 116 -16.17 -35.34 -8.39
N GLY A 117 -15.30 -36.36 -8.45
CA GLY A 117 -14.93 -37.14 -7.27
C GLY A 117 -14.22 -36.33 -6.19
N VAL A 118 -13.28 -35.45 -6.58
CA VAL A 118 -12.60 -34.55 -5.63
C VAL A 118 -13.58 -33.56 -5.01
N MET A 119 -14.47 -32.97 -5.82
CA MET A 119 -15.49 -32.04 -5.33
C MET A 119 -16.42 -32.72 -4.32
N GLU A 120 -16.82 -33.96 -4.58
CA GLU A 120 -17.65 -34.73 -3.65
C GLU A 120 -16.95 -34.94 -2.30
N PHE A 121 -15.65 -35.26 -2.28
CA PHE A 121 -14.89 -35.37 -1.03
C PHE A 121 -14.75 -34.04 -0.29
N LEU A 122 -14.55 -32.93 -1.01
CA LEU A 122 -14.49 -31.60 -0.40
C LEU A 122 -15.82 -31.23 0.25
N LEU A 123 -16.95 -31.54 -0.38
CA LEU A 123 -18.29 -31.23 0.12
C LEU A 123 -18.82 -32.25 1.14
N ALA A 124 -18.25 -33.45 1.22
CA ALA A 124 -18.69 -34.51 2.13
C ALA A 124 -18.73 -34.03 3.59
N ASN A 125 -17.64 -33.41 4.05
CA ASN A 125 -17.52 -32.87 5.41
C ASN A 125 -17.69 -31.34 5.51
N HIS A 126 -17.98 -30.66 4.40
CA HIS A 126 -18.24 -29.21 4.42
C HIS A 126 -19.65 -28.90 4.96
N PRO A 127 -19.82 -27.91 5.83
CA PRO A 127 -21.10 -27.54 6.42
C PRO A 127 -22.02 -26.85 5.41
N LEU A 128 -23.32 -26.88 5.66
CA LEU A 128 -24.37 -26.25 4.83
C LEU A 128 -24.56 -24.77 5.20
N ASP A 129 -23.44 -24.05 5.30
CA ASP A 129 -23.40 -22.68 5.83
C ASP A 129 -23.58 -21.60 4.76
N CYS A 130 -23.76 -21.95 3.49
CA CYS A 130 -23.81 -20.98 2.38
C CYS A 130 -24.71 -19.76 2.65
N PRO A 131 -25.90 -19.87 3.29
CA PRO A 131 -26.72 -18.69 3.58
C PRO A 131 -26.09 -17.71 4.59
N VAL A 132 -25.42 -18.26 5.62
CA VAL A 132 -24.80 -17.49 6.71
C VAL A 132 -23.32 -17.17 6.45
N CYS A 133 -22.72 -17.77 5.43
CA CYS A 133 -21.31 -17.57 5.07
C CYS A 133 -21.12 -16.22 4.36
N ASP A 134 -20.15 -15.42 4.82
CA ASP A 134 -19.84 -14.13 4.19
C ASP A 134 -19.19 -14.25 2.81
N GLN A 135 -18.52 -15.37 2.54
CA GLN A 135 -17.92 -15.67 1.23
C GLN A 135 -18.97 -16.06 0.18
N ALA A 136 -20.23 -16.26 0.55
CA ALA A 136 -21.26 -16.69 -0.39
C ALA A 136 -21.42 -15.67 -1.52
N GLY A 137 -21.40 -16.15 -2.77
CA GLY A 137 -21.38 -15.32 -3.98
C GLY A 137 -19.99 -14.94 -4.52
N GLU A 138 -18.93 -15.19 -3.75
CA GLU A 138 -17.53 -15.04 -4.17
C GLU A 138 -16.66 -16.21 -3.66
N CYS A 139 -17.28 -17.38 -3.53
CA CYS A 139 -16.66 -18.58 -2.98
C CYS A 139 -16.20 -19.49 -4.12
N ASP A 140 -14.89 -19.71 -4.23
CA ASP A 140 -14.32 -20.66 -5.20
C ASP A 140 -14.98 -22.05 -5.08
N LEU A 141 -15.26 -22.51 -3.86
CA LEU A 141 -15.89 -23.81 -3.63
C LEU A 141 -17.31 -23.88 -4.17
N GLN A 142 -18.06 -22.78 -4.06
CA GLN A 142 -19.41 -22.70 -4.61
C GLN A 142 -19.34 -22.71 -6.15
N ASP A 143 -18.55 -21.82 -6.73
CA ASP A 143 -18.49 -21.62 -8.18
C ASP A 143 -17.92 -22.85 -8.90
N GLN A 144 -16.86 -23.44 -8.37
CA GLN A 144 -16.25 -24.63 -8.95
C GLN A 144 -17.09 -25.89 -8.71
N SER A 145 -17.89 -25.95 -7.64
CA SER A 145 -18.88 -27.03 -7.47
C SER A 145 -19.95 -26.95 -8.55
N MET A 146 -20.50 -25.75 -8.78
CA MET A 146 -21.51 -25.52 -9.82
C MET A 146 -20.97 -25.78 -11.23
N ARG A 147 -19.68 -25.53 -11.47
CA ARG A 147 -19.06 -25.65 -12.80
C ARG A 147 -18.47 -27.03 -13.10
N TYR A 148 -17.82 -27.67 -12.13
CA TYR A 148 -17.02 -28.88 -12.33
C TYR A 148 -17.44 -30.03 -11.39
N GLY A 149 -18.34 -29.79 -10.44
CA GLY A 149 -18.86 -30.80 -9.52
C GLY A 149 -20.07 -31.56 -10.08
N SER A 150 -20.51 -32.55 -9.30
CA SER A 150 -21.78 -33.27 -9.51
C SER A 150 -22.97 -32.40 -9.09
N ASP A 151 -24.16 -32.70 -9.61
CA ASP A 151 -25.42 -32.02 -9.27
C ASP A 151 -25.98 -32.42 -7.89
N ARG A 152 -25.50 -33.53 -7.33
CA ARG A 152 -25.95 -34.09 -6.04
C ARG A 152 -24.81 -34.76 -5.28
N GLY A 153 -24.88 -34.71 -3.95
CA GLY A 153 -24.01 -35.47 -3.06
C GLY A 153 -24.59 -36.86 -2.75
N ARG A 154 -23.72 -37.82 -2.39
CA ARG A 154 -24.12 -39.17 -1.95
C ARG A 154 -23.85 -39.43 -0.46
N PHE A 155 -23.31 -38.44 0.24
CA PHE A 155 -22.96 -38.55 1.66
C PHE A 155 -24.21 -38.41 2.53
N HIS A 156 -24.71 -39.53 3.04
CA HIS A 156 -25.88 -39.63 3.94
C HIS A 156 -25.56 -40.39 5.23
N GLU A 157 -24.29 -40.34 5.66
CA GLU A 157 -23.83 -41.04 6.86
C GLU A 157 -24.60 -40.58 8.11
N VAL A 158 -25.13 -41.55 8.88
CA VAL A 158 -25.90 -41.28 10.10
C VAL A 158 -25.05 -40.59 11.18
N GLY A 159 -23.73 -40.86 11.17
CA GLY A 159 -22.77 -40.20 12.06
C GLY A 159 -22.56 -38.70 11.79
N GLY A 160 -23.13 -38.17 10.70
CA GLY A 160 -23.07 -36.76 10.36
C GLY A 160 -21.72 -36.32 9.76
N LYS A 161 -21.60 -35.01 9.56
CA LYS A 161 -20.38 -34.35 9.08
C LYS A 161 -19.45 -34.08 10.27
N ARG A 162 -18.14 -33.99 10.02
CA ARG A 162 -17.21 -33.52 11.05
C ARG A 162 -17.55 -32.11 11.51
N ALA A 163 -17.23 -31.81 12.77
CA ALA A 163 -17.21 -30.47 13.31
C ALA A 163 -15.82 -30.16 13.88
N THR A 164 -15.45 -28.88 13.90
CA THR A 164 -14.15 -28.34 14.29
C THR A 164 -14.40 -27.06 15.06
N GLU A 165 -13.67 -26.88 16.16
CA GLU A 165 -13.75 -25.66 16.96
C GLU A 165 -13.20 -24.44 16.22
N ASP A 166 -13.82 -23.29 16.44
CA ASP A 166 -13.37 -22.02 15.90
C ASP A 166 -12.20 -21.49 16.74
N LYS A 167 -11.16 -20.99 16.06
CA LYS A 167 -9.91 -20.53 16.69
C LYS A 167 -9.90 -19.02 16.82
N ASN A 168 -9.59 -18.49 17.99
CA ASN A 168 -9.39 -17.06 18.16
C ASN A 168 -7.95 -16.67 17.77
N ILE A 169 -7.80 -16.12 16.56
CA ILE A 169 -6.51 -15.67 16.01
C ILE A 169 -6.39 -14.14 15.91
N GLY A 170 -7.25 -13.40 16.64
CA GLY A 170 -7.17 -11.95 16.77
C GLY A 170 -8.43 -11.18 16.31
N PRO A 171 -8.36 -9.84 16.32
CA PRO A 171 -9.52 -8.97 16.07
C PRO A 171 -9.88 -8.80 14.58
N LEU A 172 -8.99 -9.19 13.66
CA LEU A 172 -9.16 -8.93 12.22
C LEU A 172 -9.87 -10.08 11.48
N ILE A 173 -9.47 -11.32 11.79
CA ILE A 173 -9.92 -12.50 11.06
C ILE A 173 -10.94 -13.25 11.91
N LYS A 174 -12.13 -13.44 11.37
CA LYS A 174 -13.16 -14.32 11.92
C LYS A 174 -12.96 -15.72 11.36
N THR A 175 -12.90 -16.70 12.26
CA THR A 175 -12.72 -18.11 11.91
C THR A 175 -14.05 -18.85 11.99
N SER A 176 -14.28 -19.73 11.03
CA SER A 176 -15.38 -20.69 11.01
C SER A 176 -14.84 -22.00 10.46
N MET A 177 -14.11 -22.73 11.30
CA MET A 177 -13.17 -23.78 10.88
C MET A 177 -13.85 -25.03 10.35
N ASN A 178 -15.14 -25.23 10.66
CA ASN A 178 -16.00 -26.20 9.99
C ASN A 178 -15.94 -26.10 8.46
N ARG A 179 -15.80 -24.87 7.92
CA ARG A 179 -15.76 -24.61 6.49
C ARG A 179 -14.40 -24.90 5.84
N CYS A 180 -13.36 -25.13 6.65
CA CYS A 180 -12.00 -25.31 6.13
C CYS A 180 -11.86 -26.61 5.32
N ILE A 181 -11.28 -26.48 4.14
CA ILE A 181 -10.99 -27.60 3.21
C ILE A 181 -9.52 -28.03 3.21
N HIS A 182 -8.74 -27.58 4.20
CA HIS A 182 -7.34 -27.97 4.39
C HIS A 182 -6.42 -27.69 3.19
N CYS A 183 -6.66 -26.59 2.46
CA CYS A 183 -5.87 -26.18 1.30
C CYS A 183 -4.48 -25.60 1.65
N THR A 184 -4.23 -25.31 2.93
CA THR A 184 -2.98 -24.77 3.50
C THR A 184 -2.46 -23.49 2.82
N ARG A 185 -3.31 -22.70 2.15
CA ARG A 185 -2.92 -21.38 1.59
C ARG A 185 -2.53 -20.40 2.69
N CYS A 186 -3.35 -20.30 3.75
CA CYS A 186 -3.09 -19.40 4.87
C CYS A 186 -1.76 -19.72 5.59
N ILE A 187 -1.46 -21.00 5.82
CA ILE A 187 -0.19 -21.44 6.45
C ILE A 187 1.01 -21.01 5.60
N ARG A 188 0.98 -21.29 4.28
CA ARG A 188 2.06 -20.90 3.36
C ARG A 188 2.23 -19.39 3.28
N PHE A 189 1.13 -18.65 3.24
CA PHE A 189 1.21 -17.19 3.25
C PHE A 189 1.83 -16.67 4.56
N ALA A 190 1.34 -17.14 5.70
CA ALA A 190 1.82 -16.73 7.01
C ALA A 190 3.32 -17.01 7.15
N ASN A 191 3.76 -18.21 6.78
CA ASN A 191 5.16 -18.62 6.87
C ASN A 191 6.05 -17.95 5.82
N ASP A 192 5.68 -17.99 4.54
CA ASP A 192 6.59 -17.63 3.45
C ASP A 192 6.58 -16.12 3.19
N ILE A 193 5.40 -15.47 3.20
CA ILE A 193 5.24 -14.07 2.80
C ILE A 193 5.19 -13.14 4.02
N ALA A 194 4.30 -13.42 4.97
CA ALA A 194 4.09 -12.55 6.13
C ALA A 194 5.21 -12.69 7.18
N GLY A 195 5.93 -13.82 7.19
CA GLY A 195 6.95 -14.11 8.19
C GLY A 195 6.40 -14.34 9.60
N ALA A 196 5.15 -14.81 9.69
CA ALA A 196 4.41 -15.09 10.93
C ALA A 196 4.16 -16.60 11.08
N PRO A 197 5.10 -17.36 11.69
CA PRO A 197 5.07 -18.82 11.75
C PRO A 197 4.07 -19.42 12.75
N GLU A 198 3.16 -18.62 13.30
CA GLU A 198 2.17 -19.04 14.31
C GLU A 198 1.11 -20.00 13.75
N LEU A 199 0.76 -19.86 12.47
CA LEU A 199 -0.33 -20.59 11.85
C LEU A 199 0.17 -21.92 11.26
N GLY A 200 -0.36 -23.04 11.74
CA GLY A 200 0.09 -24.37 11.34
C GLY A 200 -1.03 -25.39 11.17
N SER A 201 -0.64 -26.64 10.89
CA SER A 201 -1.51 -27.81 10.86
C SER A 201 -1.22 -28.71 12.05
N THR A 202 -2.22 -28.94 12.90
CA THR A 202 -2.14 -29.83 14.07
C THR A 202 -3.03 -31.05 13.85
N GLY A 203 -2.71 -32.18 14.49
CA GLY A 203 -3.44 -33.43 14.28
C GLY A 203 -3.12 -34.13 12.96
N ARG A 204 -3.93 -35.12 12.58
CA ARG A 204 -3.74 -35.96 11.38
C ARG A 204 -5.06 -36.51 10.87
N GLY A 205 -5.15 -36.76 9.55
CA GLY A 205 -6.33 -37.39 8.95
C GLY A 205 -7.51 -36.42 8.91
N ASN A 206 -8.71 -36.93 9.20
CA ASN A 206 -9.92 -36.10 9.20
C ASN A 206 -9.95 -35.08 10.36
N ASP A 207 -9.23 -35.37 11.45
CA ASP A 207 -9.14 -34.54 12.65
C ASP A 207 -7.98 -33.53 12.61
N MET A 208 -7.31 -33.40 11.45
CA MET A 208 -6.33 -32.35 11.25
C MET A 208 -7.00 -30.98 11.33
N GLN A 209 -6.43 -30.03 12.06
CA GLN A 209 -6.95 -28.67 12.21
C GLN A 209 -5.92 -27.65 11.74
N ILE A 210 -6.39 -26.57 11.11
CA ILE A 210 -5.56 -25.41 10.77
C ILE A 210 -5.81 -24.34 11.82
N GLY A 211 -4.75 -23.78 12.38
CA GLY A 211 -4.87 -22.76 13.42
C GLY A 211 -3.56 -22.59 14.18
N THR A 212 -3.60 -21.79 15.23
CA THR A 212 -2.56 -21.77 16.25
C THR A 212 -2.83 -22.91 17.22
N TYR A 213 -1.79 -23.64 17.65
CA TYR A 213 -1.97 -24.76 18.59
C TYR A 213 -2.47 -24.28 19.96
N LEU A 214 -1.88 -23.20 20.45
CA LEU A 214 -2.36 -22.42 21.59
C LEU A 214 -3.10 -21.19 21.06
N GLU A 215 -4.04 -20.65 21.82
CA GLU A 215 -4.69 -19.38 21.45
C GLU A 215 -3.66 -18.25 21.41
N LYS A 216 -3.27 -17.84 20.21
CA LYS A 216 -2.34 -16.75 19.93
C LYS A 216 -2.88 -15.96 18.76
N ASN A 217 -2.69 -14.65 18.80
CA ASN A 217 -3.01 -13.79 17.67
C ASN A 217 -2.07 -14.10 16.48
N LEU A 218 -2.59 -13.98 15.26
CA LEU A 218 -1.77 -13.93 14.07
C LEU A 218 -1.12 -12.55 13.99
N ASP A 219 0.04 -12.39 14.64
CA ASP A 219 0.72 -11.10 14.81
C ASP A 219 1.57 -10.74 13.59
N SER A 220 0.92 -10.11 12.61
CA SER A 220 1.57 -9.59 11.41
C SER A 220 0.78 -8.39 10.89
N GLU A 221 1.49 -7.44 10.30
CA GLU A 221 0.94 -6.27 9.63
C GLU A 221 0.26 -6.62 8.29
N MET A 222 0.40 -7.87 7.84
CA MET A 222 -0.11 -8.40 6.56
C MET A 222 -1.11 -9.53 6.77
N SER A 223 -1.62 -9.72 8.00
CA SER A 223 -2.38 -10.92 8.40
C SER A 223 -3.70 -11.07 7.62
N GLY A 224 -4.38 -9.97 7.31
CA GLY A 224 -5.68 -9.92 6.67
C GLY A 224 -5.72 -10.46 5.24
N ASN A 225 -4.58 -10.57 4.56
CA ASN A 225 -4.52 -11.18 3.22
C ASN A 225 -4.88 -12.67 3.23
N VAL A 226 -4.82 -13.35 4.39
CA VAL A 226 -5.30 -14.74 4.49
C VAL A 226 -6.79 -14.88 4.20
N ILE A 227 -7.56 -13.79 4.31
CA ILE A 227 -8.99 -13.75 4.00
C ILE A 227 -9.18 -13.92 2.49
N ASP A 228 -8.49 -13.12 1.69
CA ASP A 228 -8.59 -13.19 0.21
C ASP A 228 -8.03 -14.51 -0.32
N LEU A 229 -6.99 -15.03 0.34
CA LEU A 229 -6.40 -16.31 -0.03
C LEU A 229 -7.30 -17.50 0.25
N CYS A 230 -8.21 -17.39 1.22
CA CYS A 230 -9.06 -18.49 1.61
C CYS A 230 -10.10 -18.73 0.50
N PRO A 231 -10.07 -19.88 -0.20
CA PRO A 231 -11.04 -20.15 -1.27
C PRO A 231 -12.46 -20.44 -0.73
N VAL A 232 -12.64 -20.39 0.59
CA VAL A 232 -13.85 -20.72 1.33
C VAL A 232 -14.03 -19.71 2.46
N GLY A 233 -15.25 -19.55 2.99
CA GLY A 233 -15.50 -18.64 4.11
C GLY A 233 -15.08 -19.17 5.48
N ALA A 234 -13.95 -19.88 5.56
CA ALA A 234 -13.38 -20.34 6.82
C ALA A 234 -12.59 -19.23 7.53
N LEU A 235 -11.94 -18.36 6.77
CA LEU A 235 -11.27 -17.15 7.25
C LEU A 235 -11.93 -15.95 6.57
N THR A 236 -12.62 -15.13 7.35
CA THR A 236 -13.40 -13.99 6.84
C THR A 236 -13.04 -12.71 7.60
N SER A 237 -13.36 -11.55 7.05
CA SER A 237 -13.12 -10.26 7.72
C SER A 237 -14.08 -10.07 8.89
N LYS A 238 -13.56 -10.01 10.13
CA LYS A 238 -14.37 -9.79 11.33
C LYS A 238 -15.06 -8.41 11.33
N PRO A 239 -14.39 -7.29 10.94
CA PRO A 239 -15.05 -5.98 10.86
C PRO A 239 -16.17 -5.90 9.81
N TYR A 240 -16.08 -6.69 8.74
CA TYR A 240 -17.06 -6.73 7.65
C TYR A 240 -18.18 -7.76 7.87
N ALA A 241 -18.01 -8.66 8.85
CA ALA A 241 -18.87 -9.82 9.05
C ALA A 241 -20.36 -9.46 9.02
N PHE A 242 -21.11 -10.15 8.16
CA PHE A 242 -22.56 -10.03 7.97
C PHE A 242 -23.09 -8.64 7.58
N ARG A 243 -22.25 -7.67 7.18
CA ARG A 243 -22.71 -6.33 6.84
C ARG A 243 -23.32 -6.20 5.45
N ALA A 244 -22.80 -6.96 4.48
CA ALA A 244 -23.24 -6.94 3.09
C ALA A 244 -22.94 -8.28 2.40
N ARG A 245 -23.39 -8.41 1.15
CA ARG A 245 -23.06 -9.52 0.25
C ARG A 245 -22.35 -9.02 -1.00
N PRO A 246 -21.48 -9.83 -1.65
CA PRO A 246 -20.66 -9.37 -2.77
C PRO A 246 -21.46 -8.73 -3.91
N TRP A 247 -22.65 -9.27 -4.22
CA TRP A 247 -23.52 -8.76 -5.28
C TRP A 247 -24.24 -7.44 -4.96
N GLU A 248 -24.23 -6.98 -3.70
CA GLU A 248 -24.79 -5.68 -3.30
C GLU A 248 -23.78 -4.53 -3.46
N LEU A 249 -22.50 -4.86 -3.67
CA LEU A 249 -21.40 -3.90 -3.58
C LEU A 249 -21.14 -3.27 -4.94
N LYS A 250 -20.92 -1.96 -4.94
CA LYS A 250 -20.30 -1.26 -6.06
C LYS A 250 -18.79 -1.34 -5.93
N HIS A 251 -18.15 -1.92 -6.92
CA HIS A 251 -16.70 -2.05 -7.01
C HIS A 251 -16.07 -0.82 -7.67
N THR A 252 -15.16 -0.16 -6.97
CA THR A 252 -14.39 0.97 -7.52
C THR A 252 -12.90 0.72 -7.34
N GLU A 253 -12.18 0.59 -8.44
CA GLU A 253 -10.71 0.51 -8.40
C GLU A 253 -10.14 1.88 -8.00
N SER A 254 -9.24 1.88 -7.01
CA SER A 254 -8.61 3.08 -6.48
C SER A 254 -7.21 2.75 -5.96
N ILE A 255 -6.61 3.67 -5.21
CA ILE A 255 -5.24 3.59 -4.70
C ILE A 255 -5.24 3.84 -3.19
N ASP A 256 -4.39 3.11 -2.47
CA ASP A 256 -4.14 3.31 -1.05
C ASP A 256 -3.28 4.56 -0.79
N VAL A 257 -3.55 5.22 0.34
CA VAL A 257 -2.87 6.44 0.78
C VAL A 257 -2.33 6.36 2.21
N LEU A 258 -2.52 5.23 2.91
CA LEU A 258 -2.16 5.11 4.33
C LEU A 258 -0.66 4.82 4.58
N ASN A 259 0.12 4.75 3.50
CA ASN A 259 1.57 4.62 3.48
C ASN A 259 2.13 5.25 2.18
N GLY A 260 3.45 5.31 2.02
CA GLY A 260 4.10 5.87 0.82
C GLY A 260 4.19 4.93 -0.39
N LEU A 261 3.67 3.69 -0.31
CA LEU A 261 3.83 2.69 -1.36
C LEU A 261 2.83 2.83 -2.52
N GLY A 262 1.62 3.33 -2.24
CA GLY A 262 0.57 3.48 -3.25
C GLY A 262 0.00 2.14 -3.74
N SER A 263 -0.34 1.25 -2.78
CA SER A 263 -0.88 -0.07 -3.11
C SER A 263 -2.17 0.04 -3.94
N SER A 264 -2.30 -0.81 -4.95
CA SER A 264 -3.50 -0.85 -5.79
C SER A 264 -4.64 -1.57 -5.08
N ILE A 265 -5.79 -0.92 -4.97
CA ILE A 265 -6.93 -1.41 -4.19
C ILE A 265 -8.25 -1.37 -4.96
N ARG A 266 -9.22 -2.12 -4.47
CA ARG A 266 -10.63 -2.06 -4.84
C ARG A 266 -11.43 -1.67 -3.61
N VAL A 267 -12.12 -0.55 -3.70
CA VAL A 267 -13.02 -0.05 -2.68
C VAL A 267 -14.43 -0.55 -2.99
N ASP A 268 -14.94 -1.43 -2.12
CA ASP A 268 -16.28 -1.98 -2.23
C ASP A 268 -17.23 -1.15 -1.35
N SER A 269 -18.23 -0.53 -1.95
CA SER A 269 -19.14 0.40 -1.28
C SER A 269 -20.60 -0.01 -1.43
N ARG A 270 -21.43 0.38 -0.44
CA ARG A 270 -22.89 0.24 -0.50
C ARG A 270 -23.52 1.59 -0.15
N GLY A 271 -24.06 2.27 -1.15
CA GLY A 271 -24.57 3.63 -0.99
C GLY A 271 -23.44 4.61 -0.67
N LEU A 272 -23.51 5.28 0.49
CA LEU A 272 -22.51 6.25 0.94
C LEU A 272 -21.40 5.64 1.82
N GLU A 273 -21.54 4.38 2.24
CA GLU A 273 -20.58 3.73 3.14
C GLU A 273 -19.60 2.85 2.35
N VAL A 274 -18.32 2.97 2.68
CA VAL A 274 -17.29 2.01 2.28
C VAL A 274 -17.39 0.78 3.18
N MET A 275 -17.67 -0.37 2.59
CA MET A 275 -17.93 -1.59 3.34
C MET A 275 -16.65 -2.39 3.61
N ARG A 276 -15.77 -2.47 2.61
CA ARG A 276 -14.47 -3.16 2.70
C ARG A 276 -13.50 -2.66 1.62
N ILE A 277 -12.23 -2.94 1.81
CA ILE A 277 -11.15 -2.68 0.86
C ILE A 277 -10.39 -3.99 0.61
N ILE A 278 -10.16 -4.30 -0.67
CA ILE A 278 -9.51 -5.54 -1.13
C ILE A 278 -8.35 -5.14 -2.07
N PRO A 279 -7.23 -5.88 -2.11
CA PRO A 279 -6.14 -5.63 -3.04
C PRO A 279 -6.58 -5.80 -4.50
N ARG A 280 -5.90 -5.08 -5.40
CA ARG A 280 -5.93 -5.30 -6.85
C ARG A 280 -4.56 -5.79 -7.29
N LEU A 281 -4.55 -6.70 -8.27
CA LEU A 281 -3.31 -7.20 -8.87
C LEU A 281 -2.51 -6.04 -9.51
N ASN A 282 -1.29 -5.85 -9.03
CA ASN A 282 -0.29 -4.96 -9.61
C ASN A 282 1.11 -5.51 -9.28
N ASP A 283 1.68 -6.28 -10.22
CA ASP A 283 2.98 -6.94 -10.05
C ASP A 283 4.16 -5.98 -9.88
N ASP A 284 4.03 -4.72 -10.27
CA ASP A 284 5.09 -3.73 -10.11
C ASP A 284 5.13 -3.17 -8.68
N VAL A 285 3.98 -3.04 -8.01
CA VAL A 285 3.84 -2.38 -6.71
C VAL A 285 3.58 -3.41 -5.63
N ASN A 286 2.33 -3.86 -5.47
CA ASN A 286 1.89 -4.62 -4.31
C ASN A 286 1.63 -6.12 -4.58
N GLU A 287 1.89 -6.59 -5.80
CA GLU A 287 1.47 -7.91 -6.30
C GLU A 287 -0.03 -8.09 -6.06
N GLU A 288 -0.41 -8.86 -5.05
CA GLU A 288 -1.80 -9.13 -4.66
C GLU A 288 -2.07 -8.78 -3.19
N TRP A 289 -1.14 -8.10 -2.53
CA TRP A 289 -1.17 -7.90 -1.08
C TRP A 289 -1.47 -6.45 -0.72
N ILE A 290 -2.06 -6.26 0.45
CA ILE A 290 -2.13 -4.97 1.14
C ILE A 290 -1.92 -5.18 2.62
N ASP A 291 -1.49 -4.14 3.32
CA ASP A 291 -1.34 -4.21 4.77
C ASP A 291 -2.68 -4.12 5.50
N ASP A 292 -2.68 -4.50 6.79
CA ASP A 292 -3.88 -4.57 7.61
C ASP A 292 -4.47 -3.18 7.87
N LYS A 293 -3.63 -2.13 7.91
CA LYS A 293 -4.09 -0.76 8.03
C LYS A 293 -4.94 -0.37 6.81
N THR A 294 -4.43 -0.61 5.61
CA THR A 294 -5.11 -0.39 4.31
C THR A 294 -6.44 -1.12 4.25
N ARG A 295 -6.45 -2.39 4.68
CA ARG A 295 -7.64 -3.24 4.61
C ARG A 295 -8.72 -2.82 5.60
N PHE A 296 -8.35 -2.47 6.83
CA PHE A 296 -9.29 -2.39 7.94
C PHE A 296 -9.53 -0.98 8.49
N ALA A 297 -8.72 0.03 8.14
CA ALA A 297 -8.96 1.42 8.56
C ALA A 297 -10.16 2.07 7.84
N CYS A 298 -10.82 1.37 6.91
CA CYS A 298 -11.99 1.87 6.19
C CYS A 298 -13.18 2.20 7.10
N ASP A 299 -13.27 1.62 8.30
CA ASP A 299 -14.26 2.00 9.29
C ASP A 299 -13.98 3.37 9.95
N GLY A 300 -12.75 3.87 9.85
CA GLY A 300 -12.39 5.24 10.22
C GLY A 300 -13.09 6.29 9.33
N LEU A 301 -13.35 5.96 8.05
CA LEU A 301 -13.97 6.88 7.09
C LEU A 301 -15.41 7.30 7.46
N LYS A 302 -16.05 6.66 8.45
CA LYS A 302 -17.39 6.97 8.94
C LYS A 302 -17.42 7.54 10.36
N THR A 303 -16.29 7.58 11.06
CA THR A 303 -16.18 8.07 12.44
C THR A 303 -15.39 9.39 12.45
N GLN A 304 -15.73 10.31 13.37
CA GLN A 304 -15.02 11.59 13.54
C GLN A 304 -14.84 12.44 12.26
N ARG A 305 -15.77 12.29 11.30
CA ARG A 305 -15.74 13.02 10.03
C ARG A 305 -16.17 14.48 10.19
N LEU A 306 -15.41 15.36 9.57
CA LEU A 306 -15.79 16.76 9.40
C LEU A 306 -16.82 16.87 8.27
N THR A 307 -18.03 17.30 8.61
CA THR A 307 -19.16 17.34 7.66
C THR A 307 -19.69 18.75 7.41
N THR A 308 -19.40 19.70 8.30
CA THR A 308 -19.86 21.10 8.22
C THR A 308 -18.69 22.01 8.60
N PRO A 309 -18.52 23.19 7.98
CA PRO A 309 -17.56 24.18 8.43
C PRO A 309 -17.79 24.55 9.91
N LEU A 310 -16.72 24.74 10.66
CA LEU A 310 -16.78 25.15 12.07
C LEU A 310 -15.95 26.41 12.28
N ILE A 311 -16.45 27.33 13.08
CA ILE A 311 -15.72 28.52 13.53
C ILE A 311 -15.58 28.44 15.05
N ARG A 312 -14.38 28.75 15.55
CA ARG A 312 -14.09 28.80 16.97
C ARG A 312 -14.74 30.05 17.59
N ASN A 313 -15.51 29.85 18.64
CA ASN A 313 -16.05 30.90 19.48
C ASN A 313 -15.65 30.61 20.94
N GLY A 314 -14.55 31.22 21.38
CA GLY A 314 -13.91 30.89 22.66
C GLY A 314 -13.46 29.42 22.69
N ASP A 315 -13.92 28.67 23.69
CA ASP A 315 -13.52 27.27 23.90
C ASP A 315 -14.35 26.26 23.09
N LYS A 316 -15.26 26.70 22.22
CA LYS A 316 -16.18 25.81 21.49
C LYS A 316 -16.18 26.10 20.00
N PHE A 317 -16.41 25.05 19.21
CA PHE A 317 -16.69 25.17 17.79
C PHE A 317 -18.18 25.33 17.55
N VAL A 318 -18.54 26.31 16.71
CA VAL A 318 -19.92 26.56 16.27
C VAL A 318 -20.03 26.20 14.79
N PRO A 319 -21.03 25.40 14.38
CA PRO A 319 -21.30 25.12 12.97
C PRO A 319 -21.58 26.41 12.19
N ALA A 320 -20.97 26.53 11.01
CA ALA A 320 -21.10 27.68 10.13
C ALA A 320 -21.41 27.24 8.70
N THR A 321 -21.97 28.16 7.91
CA THR A 321 -22.08 27.97 6.46
C THR A 321 -20.73 28.20 5.77
N TRP A 322 -20.58 27.71 4.53
CA TRP A 322 -19.37 27.95 3.74
C TRP A 322 -19.10 29.44 3.53
N GLU A 323 -20.13 30.23 3.25
CA GLU A 323 -20.00 31.67 3.05
C GLU A 323 -19.50 32.38 4.32
N GLN A 324 -20.06 32.03 5.49
CA GLN A 324 -19.60 32.56 6.77
C GLN A 324 -18.14 32.20 7.06
N ALA A 325 -17.77 30.92 6.89
CA ALA A 325 -16.41 30.46 7.15
C ALA A 325 -15.37 31.13 6.22
N LEU A 326 -15.68 31.25 4.92
CA LEU A 326 -14.79 31.92 3.97
C LEU A 326 -14.73 33.44 4.17
N THR A 327 -15.83 34.06 4.60
CA THR A 327 -15.86 35.49 4.96
C THR A 327 -15.01 35.76 6.20
N GLU A 328 -15.09 34.89 7.22
CA GLU A 328 -14.26 34.98 8.43
C GLU A 328 -12.77 34.86 8.09
N ILE A 329 -12.41 33.88 7.25
CA ILE A 329 -11.04 33.72 6.74
C ILE A 329 -10.56 34.97 6.01
N GLY A 330 -11.40 35.55 5.13
CA GLY A 330 -11.07 36.77 4.41
C GLY A 330 -10.97 38.00 5.31
N ALA A 331 -11.79 38.09 6.36
CA ALA A 331 -11.72 39.14 7.37
C ALA A 331 -10.44 39.02 8.22
N ALA A 332 -10.17 37.83 8.76
CA ALA A 332 -8.95 37.55 9.51
C ALA A 332 -7.70 37.83 8.68
N TYR A 333 -7.67 37.44 7.40
CA TYR A 333 -6.52 37.75 6.54
C TYR A 333 -6.27 39.26 6.39
N ARG A 334 -7.33 40.07 6.28
CA ARG A 334 -7.22 41.54 6.26
C ARG A 334 -6.78 42.13 7.59
N ASP A 335 -7.27 41.58 8.70
CA ASP A 335 -6.98 42.09 10.04
C ASP A 335 -5.54 41.76 10.49
N PHE A 336 -5.08 40.53 10.23
CA PHE A 336 -3.72 40.11 10.54
C PHE A 336 -2.68 40.67 9.55
N ALA A 337 -3.10 40.98 8.32
CA ALA A 337 -2.29 41.54 7.23
C ALA A 337 -0.88 40.91 7.14
N PRO A 338 -0.77 39.58 6.94
CA PRO A 338 0.52 38.89 6.92
C PRO A 338 1.40 39.42 5.78
N LYS A 339 2.67 39.70 6.07
CA LYS A 339 3.64 40.19 5.07
C LYS A 339 4.56 39.07 4.62
N GLY A 340 4.51 38.75 3.32
CA GLY A 340 5.38 37.74 2.72
C GLY A 340 5.21 36.37 3.40
N ASN A 341 6.32 35.82 3.91
CA ASN A 341 6.40 34.49 4.52
C ASN A 341 5.72 34.35 5.90
N GLU A 342 5.01 35.37 6.38
CA GLU A 342 4.13 35.27 7.57
C GLU A 342 2.85 34.46 7.30
N LEU A 343 2.50 34.20 6.04
CA LEU A 343 1.47 33.25 5.62
C LEU A 343 2.11 31.88 5.38
N LYS A 344 1.70 30.84 6.10
CA LYS A 344 2.30 29.51 6.02
C LYS A 344 1.26 28.46 5.63
N PHE A 345 1.59 27.60 4.67
CA PHE A 345 0.80 26.41 4.36
C PHE A 345 1.55 25.15 4.80
N ILE A 346 0.87 24.25 5.48
CA ILE A 346 1.42 22.97 5.93
C ILE A 346 0.60 21.83 5.33
N ALA A 347 1.23 20.98 4.53
CA ALA A 347 0.56 19.83 3.91
C ALA A 347 0.76 18.54 4.71
N GLY A 348 -0.34 17.82 4.92
CA GLY A 348 -0.41 16.57 5.66
C GLY A 348 -0.15 15.33 4.81
N GLU A 349 -0.01 14.19 5.48
CA GLU A 349 0.36 12.89 4.90
C GLU A 349 -0.58 12.36 3.79
N LEU A 350 -1.87 12.71 3.85
CA LEU A 350 -2.91 12.17 2.96
C LEU A 350 -3.33 13.13 1.83
N THR A 351 -2.67 14.28 1.71
CA THR A 351 -3.03 15.33 0.74
C THR A 351 -2.70 14.89 -0.69
N GLU A 352 -3.60 15.14 -1.64
CA GLU A 352 -3.35 14.91 -3.07
C GLU A 352 -2.60 16.07 -3.72
N VAL A 353 -1.98 15.80 -4.88
CA VAL A 353 -1.13 16.77 -5.58
C VAL A 353 -1.93 17.99 -6.08
N GLU A 354 -3.17 17.80 -6.55
CA GLU A 354 -4.05 18.90 -6.99
C GLU A 354 -4.18 19.99 -5.92
N SER A 355 -4.43 19.59 -4.67
CA SER A 355 -4.61 20.53 -3.56
C SER A 355 -3.29 21.17 -3.11
N MET A 356 -2.18 20.44 -3.16
CA MET A 356 -0.86 21.02 -2.92
C MET A 356 -0.50 22.08 -3.97
N VAL A 357 -0.78 21.83 -5.25
CA VAL A 357 -0.57 22.83 -6.30
C VAL A 357 -1.48 24.04 -6.10
N ALA A 358 -2.74 23.82 -5.74
CA ALA A 358 -3.66 24.92 -5.49
C ALA A 358 -3.25 25.79 -4.31
N ALA A 359 -2.78 25.18 -3.23
CA ALA A 359 -2.26 25.90 -2.08
C ALA A 359 -0.94 26.62 -2.38
N LYS A 360 -0.05 25.99 -3.15
CA LYS A 360 1.21 26.61 -3.60
C LYS A 360 0.95 27.84 -4.47
N ASP A 361 0.09 27.72 -5.48
CA ASP A 361 -0.24 28.85 -6.35
C ASP A 361 -0.94 29.98 -5.56
N LEU A 362 -1.76 29.65 -4.56
CA LEU A 362 -2.41 30.63 -3.68
C LEU A 362 -1.39 31.36 -2.78
N ALA A 363 -0.50 30.61 -2.12
CA ALA A 363 0.57 31.16 -1.30
C ALA A 363 1.45 32.12 -2.12
N ASN A 364 1.88 31.68 -3.31
CA ASN A 364 2.72 32.46 -4.21
C ASN A 364 2.02 33.75 -4.66
N LYS A 365 0.72 33.70 -5.00
CA LYS A 365 -0.05 34.90 -5.36
C LYS A 365 -0.19 35.89 -4.21
N LEU A 366 -0.23 35.40 -2.97
CA LEU A 366 -0.26 36.20 -1.75
C LEU A 366 1.14 36.62 -1.28
N GLY A 367 2.20 36.29 -2.05
CA GLY A 367 3.58 36.70 -1.81
C GLY A 367 4.34 35.87 -0.78
N SER A 368 3.87 34.65 -0.47
CA SER A 368 4.55 33.73 0.45
C SER A 368 5.08 32.50 -0.26
N ASP A 369 6.33 32.14 0.04
CA ASP A 369 6.95 30.86 -0.33
C ASP A 369 7.03 29.88 0.86
N ASN A 370 6.35 30.21 1.98
CA ASN A 370 6.40 29.42 3.22
C ASN A 370 5.48 28.19 3.16
N LEU A 371 5.91 27.21 2.37
CA LEU A 371 5.31 25.90 2.25
C LEU A 371 6.08 24.92 3.14
N ALA A 372 5.36 24.12 3.93
CA ALA A 372 5.95 23.15 4.86
C ALA A 372 5.18 21.83 4.82
N LEU A 373 5.82 20.80 5.37
CA LEU A 373 5.22 19.49 5.57
C LEU A 373 5.05 19.25 7.08
N ASP A 374 4.07 18.44 7.46
CA ASP A 374 3.77 18.09 8.86
C ASP A 374 4.72 17.06 9.48
N GLN A 375 5.87 16.79 8.86
CA GLN A 375 6.92 15.98 9.46
C GLN A 375 7.84 16.81 10.36
N PRO A 376 8.56 16.19 11.33
CA PRO A 376 9.60 16.88 12.07
C PRO A 376 10.63 17.52 11.12
N ASN A 377 11.05 18.75 11.42
CA ASN A 377 11.90 19.56 10.54
C ASN A 377 11.31 19.88 9.14
N GLY A 378 10.04 19.56 8.87
CA GLY A 378 9.37 19.85 7.60
C GLY A 378 9.13 21.34 7.31
N SER A 379 9.42 22.21 8.29
CA SER A 379 9.46 23.68 8.13
C SER A 379 10.86 24.22 7.81
N GLN A 380 11.84 23.34 7.62
CA GLN A 380 13.21 23.71 7.25
C GLN A 380 13.52 23.13 5.86
N PRO A 381 14.55 23.65 5.17
CA PRO A 381 15.00 23.06 3.92
C PRO A 381 15.41 21.60 4.08
N ILE A 382 14.90 20.75 3.18
CA ILE A 382 15.08 19.31 3.22
C ILE A 382 16.51 18.93 2.85
N ALA A 383 17.15 18.08 3.66
CA ALA A 383 18.58 17.77 3.55
C ALA A 383 18.98 17.08 2.23
N HIS A 384 18.12 16.25 1.63
CA HIS A 384 18.41 15.60 0.35
C HIS A 384 18.14 16.50 -0.87
N GLY A 385 17.51 17.67 -0.68
CA GLY A 385 17.04 18.53 -1.76
C GLY A 385 15.89 17.93 -2.58
N VAL A 386 15.19 18.77 -3.34
CA VAL A 386 14.02 18.36 -4.15
C VAL A 386 14.15 18.68 -5.63
N ASP A 387 15.25 19.31 -6.06
CA ASP A 387 15.44 19.70 -7.48
C ASP A 387 15.63 18.47 -8.38
N VAL A 388 16.24 17.40 -7.85
CA VAL A 388 16.47 16.14 -8.58
C VAL A 388 15.62 15.03 -7.97
N ARG A 389 14.73 14.46 -8.78
CA ARG A 389 13.79 13.40 -8.38
C ARG A 389 14.48 12.19 -7.74
N SER A 390 15.67 11.83 -8.20
CA SER A 390 16.41 10.69 -7.64
C SER A 390 16.78 10.84 -6.18
N ASN A 391 16.76 12.06 -5.62
CA ASN A 391 17.19 12.30 -4.25
C ASN A 391 16.14 11.89 -3.21
N TYR A 392 14.88 11.74 -3.60
CA TYR A 392 13.77 11.46 -2.69
C TYR A 392 12.91 10.26 -3.10
N LEU A 393 13.25 9.59 -4.21
CA LEU A 393 12.52 8.44 -4.73
C LEU A 393 13.24 7.11 -4.48
N PHE A 394 12.48 6.04 -4.64
CA PHE A 394 12.93 4.66 -4.70
C PHE A 394 13.33 4.32 -6.14
N ASN A 395 14.54 4.73 -6.53
CA ASN A 395 15.02 4.67 -7.91
C ASN A 395 15.20 3.25 -8.48
N SER A 396 15.43 2.25 -7.64
CA SER A 396 15.56 0.85 -8.08
C SER A 396 14.23 0.22 -8.49
N LYS A 397 13.10 0.95 -8.34
CA LYS A 397 11.72 0.44 -8.46
C LYS A 397 11.39 -0.60 -7.39
N ILE A 398 10.11 -0.71 -7.03
CA ILE A 398 9.66 -1.61 -5.98
C ILE A 398 9.93 -3.09 -6.35
N TRP A 399 9.68 -3.47 -7.60
CA TRP A 399 9.97 -4.82 -8.08
C TRP A 399 11.48 -5.11 -8.25
N GLY A 400 12.32 -4.08 -8.39
CA GLY A 400 13.77 -4.24 -8.54
C GLY A 400 14.46 -4.82 -7.31
N ILE A 401 13.78 -4.88 -6.16
CA ILE A 401 14.24 -5.64 -4.98
C ILE A 401 14.52 -7.11 -5.33
N GLU A 402 13.78 -7.69 -6.29
CA GLU A 402 13.97 -9.07 -6.74
C GLU A 402 15.27 -9.29 -7.52
N ASP A 403 15.92 -8.21 -7.99
CA ASP A 403 17.20 -8.24 -8.68
C ASP A 403 18.39 -7.87 -7.77
N ALA A 404 18.12 -7.44 -6.53
CA ALA A 404 19.16 -7.02 -5.58
C ALA A 404 19.92 -8.21 -4.99
N ASP A 405 21.22 -8.01 -4.72
CA ASP A 405 22.12 -9.00 -4.12
C ASP A 405 22.66 -8.58 -2.74
N ALA A 406 22.76 -7.28 -2.46
CA ALA A 406 23.07 -6.76 -1.13
C ALA A 406 22.24 -5.50 -0.82
N ILE A 407 21.62 -5.46 0.36
CA ILE A 407 20.76 -4.35 0.81
C ILE A 407 21.31 -3.75 2.11
N LEU A 408 21.51 -2.43 2.12
CA LEU A 408 21.74 -1.64 3.34
C LEU A 408 20.50 -0.80 3.66
N ILE A 409 19.90 -1.01 4.82
CA ILE A 409 18.76 -0.24 5.32
C ILE A 409 19.27 0.77 6.35
N ILE A 410 18.91 2.05 6.21
CA ILE A 410 19.38 3.14 7.08
C ILE A 410 18.17 3.86 7.68
N GLY A 411 18.07 3.83 9.01
CA GLY A 411 17.08 4.58 9.78
C GLY A 411 15.62 4.27 9.39
N CYS A 412 15.34 3.01 9.06
CA CYS A 412 14.04 2.58 8.54
C CYS A 412 13.62 1.24 9.14
N ASN A 413 12.33 1.12 9.46
CA ASN A 413 11.67 -0.16 9.70
C ASN A 413 10.68 -0.45 8.55
N PRO A 414 11.09 -1.15 7.48
CA PRO A 414 10.24 -1.39 6.33
C PRO A 414 9.00 -2.21 6.69
N ARG A 415 9.04 -3.01 7.77
CA ARG A 415 7.88 -3.78 8.25
C ARG A 415 6.70 -2.88 8.63
N HIS A 416 6.95 -1.70 9.19
CA HIS A 416 5.90 -0.75 9.59
C HIS A 416 5.69 0.37 8.56
N GLU A 417 6.76 0.88 7.93
CA GLU A 417 6.67 2.01 7.00
C GLU A 417 6.10 1.61 5.62
N ALA A 418 6.42 0.40 5.15
CA ALA A 418 5.93 -0.15 3.89
C ALA A 418 5.88 -1.68 3.93
N ALA A 419 4.90 -2.25 4.64
CA ALA A 419 4.85 -3.69 4.95
C ALA A 419 4.90 -4.60 3.70
N VAL A 420 4.31 -4.18 2.59
CA VAL A 420 4.37 -4.93 1.32
C VAL A 420 5.78 -4.88 0.69
N LEU A 421 6.50 -3.76 0.83
CA LEU A 421 7.91 -3.67 0.42
C LEU A 421 8.77 -4.64 1.25
N ASN A 422 8.53 -4.71 2.56
CA ASN A 422 9.17 -5.68 3.45
C ASN A 422 8.88 -7.14 3.02
N ALA A 423 7.65 -7.43 2.59
CA ALA A 423 7.29 -8.75 2.05
C ALA A 423 8.08 -9.08 0.76
N ARG A 424 8.38 -8.07 -0.09
CA ARG A 424 9.26 -8.27 -1.26
C ARG A 424 10.72 -8.52 -0.89
N ILE A 425 11.25 -7.82 0.12
CA ILE A 425 12.59 -8.09 0.65
C ILE A 425 12.66 -9.53 1.18
N ARG A 426 11.66 -9.95 1.96
CA ARG A 426 11.55 -11.33 2.44
C ARG A 426 11.46 -12.35 1.30
N LYS A 427 10.65 -12.06 0.27
CA LYS A 427 10.51 -12.92 -0.92
C LYS A 427 11.86 -13.13 -1.60
N GLN A 428 12.66 -12.07 -1.76
CA GLN A 428 14.00 -12.19 -2.35
C GLN A 428 14.97 -12.93 -1.43
N TRP A 429 14.93 -12.65 -0.13
CA TRP A 429 15.74 -13.32 0.88
C TRP A 429 15.50 -14.84 0.93
N LEU A 430 14.26 -15.29 0.75
CA LEU A 430 13.94 -16.73 0.68
C LEU A 430 14.42 -17.41 -0.61
N ARG A 431 14.61 -16.66 -1.69
CA ARG A 431 14.93 -17.19 -3.03
C ARG A 431 16.41 -17.11 -3.41
N SER A 432 17.18 -16.26 -2.74
CA SER A 432 18.56 -15.92 -3.09
C SER A 432 19.43 -15.76 -1.84
N GLU A 433 20.76 -15.75 -2.01
CA GLU A 433 21.73 -15.46 -0.94
C GLU A 433 21.82 -13.94 -0.68
N LEU A 434 20.67 -13.29 -0.46
CA LEU A 434 20.57 -11.85 -0.24
C LEU A 434 21.18 -11.48 1.13
N GLU A 435 22.20 -10.63 1.11
CA GLU A 435 22.77 -10.08 2.33
C GLU A 435 22.09 -8.75 2.71
N VAL A 436 21.49 -8.70 3.89
CA VAL A 436 20.82 -7.51 4.40
C VAL A 436 21.53 -7.00 5.66
N ALA A 437 21.81 -5.70 5.71
CA ALA A 437 22.29 -5.04 6.92
C ALA A 437 21.45 -3.81 7.26
N VAL A 438 21.41 -3.48 8.56
CA VAL A 438 20.64 -2.35 9.09
C VAL A 438 21.56 -1.44 9.91
N VAL A 439 21.48 -0.14 9.65
CA VAL A 439 22.00 0.92 10.52
C VAL A 439 20.81 1.71 11.06
N GLY A 440 20.52 1.56 12.34
CA GLY A 440 19.40 2.20 13.03
C GLY A 440 18.96 1.41 14.26
N GLU A 441 17.83 1.79 14.85
CA GLU A 441 17.21 1.01 15.91
C GLU A 441 16.84 -0.40 15.43
N SER A 442 17.15 -1.42 16.22
CA SER A 442 16.78 -2.80 15.92
C SER A 442 15.26 -3.02 16.04
N PHE A 443 14.71 -3.87 15.19
CA PHE A 443 13.29 -4.20 15.15
C PHE A 443 13.06 -5.70 14.94
N GLU A 444 11.85 -6.15 15.23
CA GLU A 444 11.44 -7.52 14.96
C GLU A 444 11.24 -7.71 13.45
N SER A 445 12.25 -8.26 12.79
CA SER A 445 12.25 -8.44 11.34
C SER A 445 11.66 -9.78 10.92
N THR A 446 11.11 -9.81 9.72
CA THR A 446 10.68 -11.02 9.02
C THR A 446 11.80 -11.61 8.17
N PHE A 447 13.07 -11.26 8.38
CA PHE A 447 14.23 -11.85 7.73
C PHE A 447 15.48 -11.57 8.58
N GLU A 448 16.52 -12.38 8.42
CA GLU A 448 17.78 -12.18 9.13
C GLU A 448 18.56 -11.00 8.53
N PHE A 449 19.15 -10.16 9.38
CA PHE A 449 19.97 -9.04 8.96
C PHE A 449 21.16 -8.82 9.91
N GLU A 450 22.26 -8.25 9.38
CA GLU A 450 23.42 -7.82 10.16
C GLU A 450 23.17 -6.42 10.75
N HIS A 451 23.15 -6.29 12.08
CA HIS A 451 23.01 -4.99 12.75
C HIS A 451 24.37 -4.29 12.87
N LEU A 452 24.55 -3.17 12.17
CA LEU A 452 25.83 -2.47 12.04
C LEU A 452 25.98 -1.28 13.01
N GLY A 453 24.96 -1.00 13.82
CA GLY A 453 24.90 0.08 14.80
C GLY A 453 23.67 0.99 14.59
N ALA A 454 23.57 2.08 15.37
CA ALA A 454 22.35 2.89 15.42
C ALA A 454 22.53 4.38 15.08
N ASP A 455 23.76 4.86 14.88
CA ASP A 455 24.05 6.29 14.73
C ASP A 455 24.82 6.61 13.43
N ALA A 456 25.04 7.91 13.17
CA ALA A 456 25.77 8.38 12.00
C ALA A 456 27.26 7.95 11.97
N ALA A 457 27.89 7.73 13.13
CA ALA A 457 29.26 7.23 13.21
C ALA A 457 29.36 5.75 12.84
N ALA A 458 28.37 4.96 13.27
CA ALA A 458 28.20 3.56 12.90
C ALA A 458 27.97 3.43 11.39
N LEU A 459 27.19 4.33 10.77
CA LEU A 459 27.04 4.37 9.31
C LEU A 459 28.38 4.57 8.61
N LYS A 460 29.19 5.54 9.05
CA LYS A 460 30.54 5.77 8.49
C LYS A 460 31.43 4.53 8.65
N LYS A 461 31.38 3.87 9.80
CA LYS A 461 32.12 2.63 10.08
C LYS A 461 31.64 1.46 9.23
N ALA A 462 30.33 1.31 9.04
CA ALA A 462 29.71 0.27 8.23
C ALA A 462 30.15 0.35 6.76
N LEU A 463 30.09 1.55 6.19
CA LEU A 463 30.48 1.82 4.80
C LEU A 463 32.00 1.72 4.57
N ALA A 464 32.83 1.96 5.59
CA ALA A 464 34.28 1.72 5.54
C ALA A 464 34.67 0.26 5.87
N GLY A 465 33.75 -0.51 6.45
CA GLY A 465 33.98 -1.83 7.01
C GLY A 465 33.79 -2.99 6.02
N PRO A 466 33.61 -4.21 6.54
CA PRO A 466 33.39 -5.41 5.72
C PRO A 466 32.14 -5.32 4.84
N PHE A 467 31.03 -4.83 5.38
CA PHE A 467 29.76 -4.70 4.64
C PHE A 467 29.88 -3.68 3.49
N GLY A 468 30.58 -2.55 3.71
CA GLY A 468 30.90 -1.61 2.65
C GLY A 468 31.68 -2.24 1.48
N LYS A 469 32.58 -3.19 1.75
CA LYS A 469 33.28 -3.95 0.69
C LYS A 469 32.37 -4.94 -0.03
N LYS A 470 31.41 -5.54 0.67
CA LYS A 470 30.39 -6.42 0.08
C LYS A 470 29.50 -5.63 -0.90
N LEU A 471 29.02 -4.45 -0.49
CA LEU A 471 28.28 -3.52 -1.36
C LEU A 471 29.08 -3.08 -2.60
N GLN A 472 30.41 -3.00 -2.51
CA GLN A 472 31.27 -2.67 -3.66
C GLN A 472 31.48 -3.84 -4.62
N ALA A 473 31.44 -5.07 -4.11
CA ALA A 473 31.60 -6.30 -4.91
C ALA A 473 30.28 -6.78 -5.52
N ALA A 474 29.15 -6.36 -4.94
CA ALA A 474 27.80 -6.62 -5.42
C ALA A 474 27.58 -6.08 -6.84
N LYS A 475 26.82 -6.84 -7.64
CA LYS A 475 26.39 -6.47 -8.99
C LYS A 475 25.25 -5.46 -8.94
N ASN A 476 24.25 -5.67 -8.07
CA ASN A 476 23.04 -4.84 -7.97
C ASN A 476 22.83 -4.37 -6.51
N PRO A 477 23.78 -3.60 -5.95
CA PRO A 477 23.68 -3.17 -4.56
C PRO A 477 22.54 -2.18 -4.37
N MET A 478 21.90 -2.21 -3.20
CA MET A 478 20.81 -1.32 -2.85
C MET A 478 21.05 -0.68 -1.48
N VAL A 479 20.88 0.64 -1.40
CA VAL A 479 20.83 1.40 -0.15
C VAL A 479 19.44 2.01 -0.04
N ILE A 480 18.74 1.69 1.04
CA ILE A 480 17.41 2.19 1.37
C ILE A 480 17.55 3.13 2.56
N VAL A 481 17.32 4.42 2.34
CA VAL A 481 17.27 5.45 3.39
C VAL A 481 15.82 5.70 3.76
N GLY A 482 15.44 5.49 5.02
CA GLY A 482 14.09 5.80 5.49
C GLY A 482 13.84 7.29 5.55
N SER A 483 12.60 7.71 5.26
CA SER A 483 12.19 9.12 5.40
C SER A 483 12.41 9.69 6.80
N GLY A 484 12.43 8.86 7.86
CA GLY A 484 12.78 9.31 9.22
C GLY A 484 14.21 9.81 9.39
N VAL A 485 15.12 9.48 8.46
CA VAL A 485 16.46 10.10 8.43
C VAL A 485 16.36 11.59 8.10
N THR A 486 15.41 11.99 7.26
CA THR A 486 15.16 13.39 6.92
C THR A 486 14.65 14.19 8.13
N ASP A 487 13.94 13.52 9.04
CA ASP A 487 13.40 14.11 10.26
C ASP A 487 14.49 14.31 11.34
N HIS A 488 15.64 13.66 11.20
CA HIS A 488 16.71 13.63 12.19
C HIS A 488 17.64 14.85 12.12
N ALA A 489 18.20 15.27 13.27
CA ALA A 489 19.14 16.40 13.33
C ALA A 489 20.40 16.17 12.46
N ASP A 490 20.86 14.92 12.38
CA ASP A 490 22.02 14.50 11.59
C ASP A 490 21.71 14.22 10.11
N ALA A 491 20.52 14.56 9.61
CA ALA A 491 20.10 14.28 8.24
C ALA A 491 21.17 14.67 7.20
N LYS A 492 21.69 15.91 7.30
CA LYS A 492 22.71 16.43 6.37
C LYS A 492 23.99 15.58 6.35
N ALA A 493 24.49 15.20 7.53
CA ALA A 493 25.71 14.39 7.65
C ALA A 493 25.51 12.95 7.13
N ILE A 494 24.30 12.39 7.30
CA ILE A 494 23.95 11.07 6.79
C ILE A 494 23.85 11.09 5.26
N TYR A 495 23.12 12.05 4.68
CA TYR A 495 23.01 12.19 3.23
C TYR A 495 24.37 12.48 2.56
N GLU A 496 25.23 13.30 3.18
CA GLU A 496 26.62 13.51 2.71
C GLU A 496 27.39 12.19 2.66
N THR A 497 27.29 11.39 3.73
CA THR A 497 28.02 10.11 3.86
C THR A 497 27.53 9.08 2.82
N VAL A 498 26.22 8.92 2.69
CA VAL A 498 25.60 7.99 1.73
C VAL A 498 25.88 8.45 0.30
N GLY A 499 25.66 9.73 -0.01
CA GLY A 499 25.91 10.30 -1.33
C GLY A 499 27.36 10.13 -1.77
N THR A 500 28.32 10.38 -0.88
CA THR A 500 29.75 10.19 -1.16
C THR A 500 30.08 8.72 -1.45
N PHE A 501 29.46 7.79 -0.72
CA PHE A 501 29.68 6.36 -0.94
C PHE A 501 29.07 5.88 -2.26
N VAL A 502 27.85 6.28 -2.57
CA VAL A 502 27.17 5.95 -3.83
C VAL A 502 27.95 6.51 -5.02
N GLU A 503 28.42 7.76 -4.94
CA GLU A 503 29.19 8.38 -6.02
C GLU A 503 30.54 7.68 -6.28
N LYS A 504 31.22 7.26 -5.21
CA LYS A 504 32.52 6.60 -5.31
C LYS A 504 32.44 5.22 -5.99
N ASN A 505 31.28 4.58 -5.96
CA ASN A 505 31.10 3.20 -6.38
C ASN A 505 30.20 3.09 -7.61
N ALA A 506 30.81 2.87 -8.78
CA ALA A 506 30.12 2.88 -10.07
C ALA A 506 29.03 1.79 -10.23
N ASN A 507 29.05 0.74 -9.40
CA ASN A 507 28.04 -0.33 -9.42
C ASN A 507 26.66 0.12 -8.90
N PHE A 508 26.59 1.22 -8.14
CA PHE A 508 25.31 1.77 -7.70
C PHE A 508 24.58 2.55 -8.78
N LEU A 509 25.31 3.18 -9.70
CA LEU A 509 24.76 4.08 -10.72
C LEU A 509 25.21 3.61 -12.11
N THR A 510 24.47 2.66 -12.66
CA THR A 510 24.62 2.18 -14.04
C THR A 510 23.45 2.65 -14.90
N GLU A 511 23.52 2.47 -16.23
CA GLU A 511 22.39 2.80 -17.11
C GLU A 511 21.13 1.99 -16.79
N GLU A 512 21.29 0.78 -16.24
CA GLU A 512 20.18 -0.15 -15.95
C GLU A 512 19.78 -0.17 -14.46
N TRP A 513 20.66 0.29 -13.56
CA TRP A 513 20.48 0.17 -12.12
C TRP A 513 20.84 1.46 -11.38
N ASN A 514 19.92 1.92 -10.54
CA ASN A 514 20.17 2.97 -9.56
C ASN A 514 19.87 2.43 -8.16
N GLY A 515 20.92 2.08 -7.42
CA GLY A 515 20.84 1.46 -6.10
C GLY A 515 20.60 2.42 -4.93
N TYR A 516 20.54 3.74 -5.16
CA TYR A 516 20.22 4.71 -4.10
C TYR A 516 18.70 4.90 -4.02
N ASN A 517 18.11 4.67 -2.86
CA ASN A 517 16.67 4.74 -2.66
C ASN A 517 16.32 5.48 -1.38
N VAL A 518 15.28 6.30 -1.44
CA VAL A 518 14.63 6.88 -0.26
C VAL A 518 13.23 6.31 -0.14
N LEU A 519 12.94 5.67 1.00
CA LEU A 519 11.62 5.13 1.31
C LEU A 519 10.77 6.19 1.99
N GLN A 520 9.73 6.65 1.29
CA GLN A 520 8.72 7.54 1.84
C GLN A 520 7.70 6.74 2.65
N ARG A 521 7.35 7.24 3.85
CA ARG A 521 6.33 6.61 4.71
C ARG A 521 4.91 7.12 4.49
N ALA A 522 4.75 8.32 3.92
CA ALA A 522 3.46 8.97 3.71
C ALA A 522 3.18 9.24 2.22
N ALA A 523 1.92 9.08 1.80
CA ALA A 523 1.51 9.11 0.39
C ALA A 523 1.69 10.48 -0.28
N SER A 524 1.57 11.57 0.47
CA SER A 524 1.71 12.93 -0.06
C SER A 524 3.15 13.33 -0.36
N ARG A 525 4.15 12.68 0.25
CA ARG A 525 5.53 13.21 0.29
C ARG A 525 6.20 13.29 -1.07
N ALA A 526 6.20 12.21 -1.84
CA ALA A 526 6.81 12.22 -3.16
C ALA A 526 6.09 13.22 -4.09
N GLY A 527 4.77 13.36 -3.99
CA GLY A 527 3.99 14.35 -4.74
C GLY A 527 4.29 15.79 -4.32
N ALA A 528 4.48 16.03 -3.02
CA ALA A 528 4.89 17.31 -2.47
C ALA A 528 6.26 17.73 -3.02
N PHE A 529 7.23 16.82 -3.01
CA PHE A 529 8.56 17.09 -3.54
C PHE A 529 8.54 17.31 -5.06
N GLU A 530 7.73 16.54 -5.80
CA GLU A 530 7.56 16.68 -7.25
C GLU A 530 7.09 18.07 -7.67
N VAL A 531 6.20 18.68 -6.89
CA VAL A 531 5.71 20.04 -7.17
C VAL A 531 6.49 21.12 -6.43
N GLY A 532 7.55 20.77 -5.71
CA GLY A 532 8.35 21.69 -4.88
C GLY A 532 7.54 22.36 -3.77
N PHE A 533 6.70 21.60 -3.06
CA PHE A 533 5.97 22.01 -1.86
C PHE A 533 6.85 21.82 -0.62
N THR A 534 7.89 22.65 -0.51
CA THR A 534 8.88 22.59 0.58
C THR A 534 9.34 23.98 0.96
N THR A 535 9.93 24.11 2.14
CA THR A 535 10.49 25.39 2.58
C THR A 535 11.80 25.68 1.84
N PRO A 536 11.90 26.78 1.07
CA PRO A 536 13.03 27.02 0.17
C PRO A 536 14.33 27.41 0.88
N SER A 537 14.24 28.07 2.04
CA SER A 537 15.42 28.49 2.80
C SER A 537 15.13 28.52 4.31
N ALA A 538 16.20 28.48 5.11
CA ALA A 538 16.08 28.59 6.57
C ALA A 538 15.51 29.95 7.01
N GLU A 539 15.72 31.02 6.22
CA GLU A 539 15.14 32.34 6.50
C GLU A 539 13.61 32.31 6.40
N VAL A 540 13.07 31.64 5.38
CA VAL A 540 11.62 31.41 5.23
C VAL A 540 11.10 30.54 6.37
N GLY A 541 11.78 29.43 6.67
CA GLY A 541 11.38 28.50 7.73
C GLY A 541 11.37 29.10 9.14
N ASN A 542 12.28 30.05 9.40
CA ASN A 542 12.40 30.73 10.70
C ASN A 542 11.49 31.96 10.80
N THR A 543 10.77 32.34 9.73
CA THR A 543 9.80 33.43 9.78
C THR A 543 8.62 33.01 10.65
N LYS A 544 8.29 33.82 11.66
CA LYS A 544 7.15 33.56 12.55
C LYS A 544 5.83 33.75 11.78
N PRO A 545 5.03 32.70 11.56
CA PRO A 545 3.77 32.85 10.83
C PRO A 545 2.71 33.54 11.69
N LYS A 546 1.89 34.40 11.07
CA LYS A 546 0.67 34.99 11.65
C LYS A 546 -0.60 34.34 11.12
N PHE A 547 -0.50 33.70 9.97
CA PHE A 547 -1.62 33.02 9.32
C PHE A 547 -1.14 31.64 8.89
N VAL A 548 -1.74 30.59 9.42
CA VAL A 548 -1.35 29.20 9.17
C VAL A 548 -2.50 28.44 8.56
N TRP A 549 -2.28 27.84 7.40
CA TRP A 549 -3.23 26.96 6.73
C TRP A 549 -2.74 25.52 6.78
N LEU A 550 -3.48 24.67 7.46
CA LEU A 550 -3.20 23.25 7.63
C LEU A 550 -4.04 22.46 6.62
N LEU A 551 -3.39 21.82 5.64
CA LEU A 551 -4.03 20.95 4.64
C LEU A 551 -3.93 19.51 5.14
N GLY A 552 -4.91 19.06 5.91
CA GLY A 552 -4.95 17.72 6.49
C GLY A 552 -3.73 17.39 7.35
N ALA A 553 -3.05 18.43 7.86
CA ALA A 553 -1.84 18.31 8.64
C ALA A 553 -2.20 18.04 10.10
N ASP A 554 -1.92 16.81 10.56
CA ASP A 554 -2.27 16.34 11.90
C ASP A 554 -1.07 15.83 12.69
N GLU A 555 0.11 15.67 12.06
CA GLU A 555 1.37 15.38 12.75
C GLU A 555 2.05 16.65 13.28
N ILE A 556 1.24 17.58 13.79
CA ILE A 556 1.66 18.87 14.34
C ILE A 556 1.30 18.99 15.82
N ASN A 557 2.10 19.73 16.57
CA ASN A 557 1.85 20.03 17.98
C ASN A 557 1.52 21.51 18.18
N ALA A 558 0.88 21.82 19.31
CA ALA A 558 0.60 23.21 19.70
C ALA A 558 1.86 24.09 19.83
N ALA A 559 3.04 23.48 19.99
CA ALA A 559 4.32 24.19 20.04
C ALA A 559 4.82 24.65 18.66
N ASP A 560 4.36 24.00 17.58
CA ASP A 560 4.79 24.27 16.21
C ASP A 560 4.04 25.47 15.59
N ILE A 561 2.93 25.88 16.21
CA ILE A 561 2.08 26.99 15.78
C ILE A 561 2.19 28.13 16.81
N PRO A 562 2.48 29.37 16.38
CA PRO A 562 2.43 30.52 17.27
C PRO A 562 1.02 30.74 17.86
N LYS A 563 0.94 31.01 19.16
CA LYS A 563 -0.36 31.21 19.86
C LYS A 563 -1.16 32.42 19.35
N ASP A 564 -0.48 33.36 18.73
CA ASP A 564 -1.04 34.57 18.13
C ASP A 564 -1.26 34.44 16.61
N ALA A 565 -1.14 33.24 16.04
CA ALA A 565 -1.45 32.99 14.64
C ALA A 565 -2.92 32.61 14.47
N PHE A 566 -3.54 33.07 13.38
CA PHE A 566 -4.83 32.59 12.92
C PHE A 566 -4.66 31.28 12.15
N VAL A 567 -5.39 30.23 12.55
CA VAL A 567 -5.21 28.87 12.04
C VAL A 567 -6.45 28.40 11.28
N VAL A 568 -6.28 28.06 10.01
CA VAL A 568 -7.29 27.38 9.20
C VAL A 568 -6.91 25.92 9.07
N TYR A 569 -7.77 25.01 9.50
CA TYR A 569 -7.61 23.58 9.22
C TYR A 569 -8.58 23.14 8.13
N GLN A 570 -8.04 22.65 7.03
CA GLN A 570 -8.78 22.03 5.95
C GLN A 570 -8.48 20.54 5.95
N GLY A 571 -9.44 19.70 6.31
CA GLY A 571 -9.24 18.25 6.37
C GLY A 571 -10.54 17.49 6.50
N HIS A 572 -10.47 16.17 6.54
CA HIS A 572 -11.66 15.30 6.52
C HIS A 572 -11.99 14.65 7.87
N HIS A 573 -11.05 14.62 8.82
CA HIS A 573 -11.24 14.13 10.19
C HIS A 573 -10.92 15.21 11.22
N GLY A 574 -11.58 15.17 12.37
CA GLY A 574 -11.24 16.00 13.52
C GLY A 574 -10.27 15.28 14.47
N ASP A 575 -8.99 15.62 14.41
CA ASP A 575 -7.94 15.13 15.32
C ASP A 575 -7.09 16.31 15.84
N LYS A 576 -5.76 16.19 15.93
CA LYS A 576 -4.87 17.21 16.51
C LYS A 576 -4.93 18.54 15.74
N GLY A 577 -4.81 18.52 14.41
CA GLY A 577 -4.77 19.73 13.60
C GLY A 577 -6.08 20.53 13.67
N ALA A 578 -7.21 19.83 13.63
CA ALA A 578 -8.53 20.45 13.78
C ALA A 578 -8.72 21.09 15.17
N GLN A 579 -8.17 20.49 16.24
CA GLN A 579 -8.25 21.05 17.59
C GLN A 579 -7.48 22.36 17.77
N LEU A 580 -6.50 22.63 16.91
CA LEU A 580 -5.69 23.86 16.94
C LEU A 580 -6.30 24.99 16.09
N ALA A 581 -7.32 24.70 15.28
CA ALA A 581 -7.84 25.62 14.28
C ALA A 581 -8.78 26.68 14.86
N ASP A 582 -8.77 27.88 14.30
CA ASP A 582 -9.81 28.90 14.47
C ASP A 582 -10.98 28.66 13.52
N VAL A 583 -10.69 28.20 12.31
CA VAL A 583 -11.70 27.80 11.31
C VAL A 583 -11.38 26.41 10.76
N VAL A 584 -12.39 25.54 10.75
CA VAL A 584 -12.30 24.18 10.23
C VAL A 584 -13.13 24.07 8.95
N LEU A 585 -12.51 23.61 7.87
CA LEU A 585 -13.11 23.43 6.55
C LEU A 585 -13.17 21.93 6.20
N PRO A 586 -14.38 21.34 6.02
CA PRO A 586 -14.52 19.91 5.77
C PRO A 586 -14.14 19.54 4.33
N GLY A 587 -13.00 18.85 4.21
CA GLY A 587 -12.44 18.29 2.99
C GLY A 587 -12.92 16.87 2.67
N ALA A 588 -12.43 16.32 1.57
CA ALA A 588 -12.78 14.99 1.08
C ALA A 588 -11.74 13.94 1.48
N ALA A 589 -12.17 12.75 1.89
CA ALA A 589 -11.27 11.62 2.08
C ALA A 589 -10.83 11.02 0.72
N TYR A 590 -9.77 10.21 0.71
CA TYR A 590 -9.20 9.65 -0.54
C TYR A 590 -10.18 8.77 -1.35
N THR A 591 -11.17 8.16 -0.69
CA THR A 591 -12.22 7.35 -1.31
C THR A 591 -13.36 8.17 -1.92
N GLU A 592 -13.39 9.48 -1.71
CA GLU A 592 -14.50 10.38 -2.07
C GLU A 592 -14.13 11.36 -3.19
N LYS A 593 -12.86 11.36 -3.61
CA LYS A 593 -12.31 12.24 -4.64
C LYS A 593 -11.49 11.47 -5.65
N SER A 594 -11.30 12.07 -6.82
CA SER A 594 -10.28 11.64 -7.78
C SER A 594 -9.08 12.57 -7.64
N GLY A 595 -8.09 12.13 -6.86
CA GLY A 595 -6.86 12.85 -6.59
C GLY A 595 -5.65 12.10 -7.14
N THR A 596 -4.64 12.85 -7.54
CA THR A 596 -3.37 12.34 -8.01
C THR A 596 -2.42 12.17 -6.82
N TYR A 597 -1.82 10.99 -6.70
CA TYR A 597 -0.80 10.66 -5.71
C TYR A 597 0.45 10.15 -6.42
N VAL A 598 1.62 10.39 -5.82
CA VAL A 598 2.90 9.89 -6.31
C VAL A 598 3.46 8.99 -5.24
N ASN A 599 3.71 7.73 -5.56
CA ASN A 599 4.26 6.79 -4.59
C ASN A 599 5.79 6.95 -4.44
N THR A 600 6.38 6.15 -3.54
CA THR A 600 7.81 6.22 -3.22
C THR A 600 8.73 5.97 -4.42
N GLU A 601 8.34 5.21 -5.45
CA GLU A 601 9.15 5.00 -6.66
C GLU A 601 8.92 6.07 -7.74
N GLY A 602 8.06 7.06 -7.48
CA GLY A 602 7.76 8.16 -8.39
C GLY A 602 6.67 7.83 -9.41
N ARG A 603 5.96 6.70 -9.22
CA ARG A 603 4.81 6.31 -10.04
C ARG A 603 3.63 7.18 -9.69
N VAL A 604 3.07 7.82 -10.71
CA VAL A 604 1.89 8.66 -10.56
C VAL A 604 0.65 7.80 -10.67
N GLN A 605 -0.22 7.85 -9.67
CA GLN A 605 -1.45 7.07 -9.61
C GLN A 605 -2.62 7.99 -9.27
N MET A 606 -3.85 7.56 -9.59
CA MET A 606 -5.04 8.38 -9.38
C MET A 606 -6.11 7.59 -8.64
N THR A 607 -6.62 8.15 -7.55
CA THR A 607 -7.78 7.59 -6.86
C THR A 607 -9.05 7.81 -7.67
N ARG A 608 -10.07 7.00 -7.39
CA ARG A 608 -11.42 7.17 -7.95
C ARG A 608 -12.42 7.28 -6.81
N ALA A 609 -13.37 8.20 -6.95
CA ALA A 609 -14.44 8.39 -5.96
C ALA A 609 -15.38 7.15 -5.93
N ALA A 610 -15.30 6.39 -4.85
CA ALA A 610 -16.16 5.24 -4.61
C ALA A 610 -17.53 5.68 -4.09
N THR A 611 -17.53 6.59 -3.11
CA THR A 611 -18.69 7.16 -2.43
C THR A 611 -18.83 8.65 -2.71
N SER A 612 -19.98 9.23 -2.34
CA SER A 612 -20.17 10.69 -2.38
C SER A 612 -19.65 11.34 -1.10
N LEU A 613 -19.41 12.65 -1.17
CA LEU A 613 -18.96 13.48 -0.06
C LEU A 613 -20.00 13.52 1.09
N PRO A 614 -19.58 13.38 2.36
CA PRO A 614 -20.51 13.45 3.49
C PRO A 614 -20.86 14.89 3.86
N GLY A 615 -22.15 15.13 4.14
CA GLY A 615 -22.65 16.42 4.58
C GLY A 615 -22.36 17.57 3.59
N ALA A 616 -21.81 18.65 4.10
CA ALA A 616 -21.42 19.83 3.33
C ALA A 616 -19.93 19.82 2.92
N SER A 617 -19.22 18.69 3.06
CA SER A 617 -17.81 18.60 2.64
C SER A 617 -17.62 18.88 1.15
N ARG A 618 -16.41 19.31 0.77
CA ARG A 618 -16.03 19.64 -0.61
C ARG A 618 -14.68 19.01 -0.94
N THR A 619 -14.43 18.79 -2.23
CA THR A 619 -13.09 18.37 -2.69
C THR A 619 -12.08 19.47 -2.41
N ASP A 620 -10.90 19.09 -1.93
CA ASP A 620 -9.96 19.99 -1.28
C ASP A 620 -9.48 21.16 -2.14
N TRP A 621 -9.14 20.92 -3.41
CA TRP A 621 -8.69 22.00 -4.31
C TRP A 621 -9.80 23.04 -4.57
N LYS A 622 -11.08 22.65 -4.51
CA LYS A 622 -12.21 23.58 -4.68
C LYS A 622 -12.34 24.51 -3.47
N ILE A 623 -12.00 24.02 -2.28
CA ILE A 623 -11.99 24.84 -1.06
C ILE A 623 -10.95 25.95 -1.21
N LEU A 624 -9.74 25.59 -1.66
CA LEU A 624 -8.66 26.55 -1.91
C LEU A 624 -9.01 27.53 -3.03
N ARG A 625 -9.59 27.03 -4.13
CA ARG A 625 -10.07 27.86 -5.24
C ARG A 625 -11.14 28.86 -4.78
N ALA A 626 -12.09 28.45 -3.95
CA ALA A 626 -13.10 29.36 -3.40
C ALA A 626 -12.46 30.36 -2.43
N ALA A 627 -11.64 29.90 -1.48
CA ALA A 627 -10.94 30.77 -0.53
C ALA A 627 -10.08 31.84 -1.22
N SER A 628 -9.49 31.51 -2.37
CA SER A 628 -8.68 32.46 -3.15
C SER A 628 -9.45 33.71 -3.59
N GLU A 629 -10.77 33.61 -3.82
CA GLU A 629 -11.62 34.77 -4.15
C GLU A 629 -11.84 35.68 -2.93
N PHE A 630 -12.08 35.08 -1.76
CA PHE A 630 -12.29 35.81 -0.51
C PHE A 630 -11.00 36.47 0.01
N LEU A 631 -9.84 35.90 -0.33
CA LEU A 631 -8.52 36.45 -0.03
C LEU A 631 -8.07 37.52 -1.05
N GLY A 632 -8.86 37.78 -2.10
CA GLY A 632 -8.55 38.78 -3.12
C GLY A 632 -7.49 38.36 -4.14
N ALA A 633 -7.17 37.06 -4.23
CA ALA A 633 -6.16 36.50 -5.11
C ALA A 633 -6.69 35.28 -5.90
N PRO A 634 -7.71 35.44 -6.76
CA PRO A 634 -8.40 34.33 -7.41
C PRO A 634 -7.44 33.47 -8.25
N LEU A 635 -7.49 32.14 -8.07
CA LEU A 635 -6.69 31.18 -8.83
C LEU A 635 -7.20 31.05 -10.28
N PRO A 636 -6.33 30.76 -11.27
CA PRO A 636 -6.65 30.86 -12.69
C PRO A 636 -7.32 29.61 -13.31
N TYR A 637 -7.92 28.73 -12.50
CA TYR A 637 -8.57 27.50 -12.95
C TYR A 637 -9.90 27.29 -12.22
N ASP A 638 -10.91 26.79 -12.95
CA ASP A 638 -12.27 26.57 -12.41
C ASP A 638 -12.68 25.09 -12.41
N ASP A 639 -11.92 24.24 -13.10
CA ASP A 639 -12.12 22.80 -13.16
C ASP A 639 -10.83 22.02 -12.90
N VAL A 640 -10.99 20.71 -12.68
CA VAL A 640 -9.87 19.81 -12.37
C VAL A 640 -8.95 19.58 -13.56
N ALA A 641 -9.44 19.74 -14.80
CA ALA A 641 -8.61 19.54 -15.99
C ALA A 641 -7.61 20.70 -16.13
N ALA A 642 -8.06 21.95 -15.97
CA ALA A 642 -7.21 23.13 -15.96
C ALA A 642 -6.18 23.10 -14.81
N LEU A 643 -6.57 22.59 -13.64
CA LEU A 643 -5.63 22.39 -12.54
C LEU A 643 -4.58 21.30 -12.87
N ARG A 644 -4.95 20.25 -13.59
CA ARG A 644 -4.01 19.21 -14.03
C ARG A 644 -3.11 19.68 -15.17
N ASP A 645 -3.59 20.57 -16.04
CA ASP A 645 -2.74 21.26 -17.02
C ASP A 645 -1.69 22.10 -16.28
N ARG A 646 -2.09 22.80 -15.22
CA ARG A 646 -1.17 23.52 -14.34
C ARG A 646 -0.17 22.58 -13.63
N MET A 647 -0.59 21.41 -13.20
CA MET A 647 0.32 20.38 -12.67
C MET A 647 1.36 19.94 -13.72
N LEU A 648 0.94 19.75 -14.98
CA LEU A 648 1.81 19.38 -16.09
C LEU A 648 2.84 20.48 -16.40
N GLU A 649 2.48 21.75 -16.25
CA GLU A 649 3.43 22.87 -16.35
C GLU A 649 4.51 22.84 -15.27
N ILE A 650 4.17 22.34 -14.07
CA ILE A 650 5.12 22.23 -12.94
C ILE A 650 6.02 21.01 -13.13
N SER A 651 5.42 19.83 -13.32
CA SER A 651 6.14 18.59 -13.62
C SER A 651 5.35 17.76 -14.64
N PRO A 652 5.91 17.51 -15.84
CA PRO A 652 5.24 16.70 -16.86
C PRO A 652 5.05 15.24 -16.44
N ALA A 653 5.84 14.75 -15.47
CA ALA A 653 5.70 13.40 -14.93
C ALA A 653 4.31 13.17 -14.31
N LEU A 654 3.65 14.22 -13.79
CA LEU A 654 2.34 14.15 -13.16
C LEU A 654 1.20 13.78 -14.11
N ALA A 655 1.42 13.82 -15.43
CA ALA A 655 0.45 13.36 -16.42
C ALA A 655 0.68 11.90 -16.87
N SER A 656 1.84 11.32 -16.57
CA SER A 656 2.20 9.94 -16.91
C SER A 656 1.68 8.94 -15.86
N TYR A 657 0.37 8.70 -15.85
CA TYR A 657 -0.24 7.76 -14.91
C TYR A 657 0.26 6.32 -15.12
N ASP A 658 0.57 5.64 -14.02
CA ASP A 658 1.07 4.26 -13.94
C ASP A 658 2.39 4.01 -14.68
N VAL A 659 3.20 5.05 -14.83
CA VAL A 659 4.55 4.98 -15.43
C VAL A 659 5.58 5.46 -14.40
N VAL A 660 6.68 4.73 -14.28
CA VAL A 660 7.87 5.16 -13.54
C VAL A 660 8.84 5.78 -14.53
N GLU A 661 8.91 7.11 -14.53
CA GLU A 661 9.80 7.87 -15.42
C GLU A 661 11.27 7.71 -14.99
N PRO A 662 12.21 7.44 -15.92
CA PRO A 662 13.62 7.36 -15.61
C PRO A 662 14.21 8.73 -15.25
N VAL A 663 15.20 8.77 -14.36
CA VAL A 663 15.88 10.01 -13.96
C VAL A 663 17.10 10.24 -14.86
N SER A 664 17.17 11.40 -15.53
CA SER A 664 18.14 11.68 -16.60
C SER A 664 19.48 12.27 -16.13
N LEU A 665 19.62 12.74 -14.89
CA LEU A 665 20.77 13.57 -14.46
C LEU A 665 21.38 13.16 -13.09
N GLY A 666 21.97 11.97 -13.01
CA GLY A 666 22.63 11.49 -11.78
C GLY A 666 23.77 12.40 -11.27
N LYS A 667 24.44 13.16 -12.15
CA LYS A 667 25.52 14.10 -11.74
C LYS A 667 25.01 15.29 -10.91
N LEU A 668 23.76 15.72 -11.11
CA LEU A 668 23.17 16.83 -10.34
C LEU A 668 22.79 16.40 -8.92
N SER A 669 22.52 15.11 -8.73
CA SER A 669 22.25 14.53 -7.40
C SER A 669 23.41 14.75 -6.43
N LYS A 670 24.67 14.67 -6.91
CA LYS A 670 25.86 14.95 -6.12
C LYS A 670 25.83 16.34 -5.47
N VAL A 671 25.45 17.36 -6.23
CA VAL A 671 25.50 18.75 -5.77
C VAL A 671 24.60 18.93 -4.54
N GLN A 672 23.41 18.34 -4.55
CA GLN A 672 22.46 18.46 -3.44
C GLN A 672 22.77 17.50 -2.29
N LEU A 673 23.08 16.23 -2.58
CA LEU A 673 23.32 15.24 -1.53
C LEU A 673 24.65 15.44 -0.81
N VAL A 674 25.70 15.82 -1.54
CA VAL A 674 27.08 15.87 -1.04
C VAL A 674 27.55 17.30 -0.86
N ASP A 675 27.58 18.11 -1.93
CA ASP A 675 28.25 19.42 -1.88
C ASP A 675 27.53 20.43 -0.96
N GLN A 676 26.19 20.45 -0.98
CA GLN A 676 25.38 21.32 -0.11
C GLN A 676 25.41 20.90 1.37
N ASN A 677 25.66 19.62 1.65
CA ASN A 677 25.70 19.09 3.01
C ASN A 677 27.12 19.01 3.59
N LYS A 678 28.13 19.37 2.79
CA LYS A 678 29.54 19.15 3.10
C LYS A 678 29.98 19.80 4.41
N GLY A 679 30.65 19.02 5.26
CA GLY A 679 31.22 19.51 6.52
C GLY A 679 30.19 19.66 7.65
N SER A 680 29.00 19.08 7.49
CA SER A 680 28.00 18.99 8.56
C SER A 680 28.54 18.13 9.71
N LYS A 681 28.45 18.64 10.95
CA LYS A 681 28.87 17.91 12.15
C LYS A 681 27.71 17.05 12.64
N ALA A 682 27.94 15.74 12.75
CA ALA A 682 26.98 14.83 13.35
C ALA A 682 27.00 14.95 14.88
N THR A 683 25.81 15.04 15.50
CA THR A 683 25.61 14.92 16.95
C THR A 683 25.76 13.46 17.40
N ASN A 684 25.59 12.51 16.48
CA ASN A 684 25.57 11.05 16.70
C ASN A 684 24.44 10.62 17.64
N GLU A 685 23.30 11.32 17.56
CA GLU A 685 22.08 10.84 18.18
C GLU A 685 21.62 9.53 17.49
N PRO A 686 21.14 8.52 18.26
CA PRO A 686 20.68 7.27 17.67
C PRO A 686 19.44 7.47 16.78
N LEU A 687 19.48 6.87 15.59
CA LEU A 687 18.33 6.75 14.69
C LEU A 687 17.28 5.86 15.34
N LYS A 688 16.06 6.39 15.50
CA LYS A 688 14.91 5.71 16.11
C LYS A 688 13.92 5.23 15.05
N LYS A 689 13.06 4.30 15.44
CA LYS A 689 11.85 3.97 14.66
C LYS A 689 10.99 5.21 14.49
N VAL A 690 10.51 5.42 13.27
CA VAL A 690 9.66 6.58 12.94
C VAL A 690 8.18 6.32 13.23
N ILE A 691 7.78 5.05 13.27
CA ILE A 691 6.42 4.60 13.55
C ILE A 691 6.47 3.69 14.77
N ASP A 692 5.99 4.21 15.90
CA ASP A 692 5.86 3.45 17.15
C ASP A 692 4.67 2.47 17.08
N ASN A 693 3.54 2.93 16.54
CA ASN A 693 2.32 2.15 16.41
C ASN A 693 1.89 2.06 14.95
N PHE A 694 2.09 0.88 14.35
CA PHE A 694 1.69 0.61 12.97
C PHE A 694 0.19 0.89 12.72
N TYR A 695 -0.68 0.66 13.70
CA TYR A 695 -2.12 0.82 13.52
C TYR A 695 -2.59 2.28 13.68
N PHE A 696 -1.76 3.19 14.18
CA PHE A 696 -2.10 4.61 14.41
C PHE A 696 -1.06 5.55 13.79
N THR A 697 -1.08 5.66 12.46
CA THR A 697 -0.14 6.54 11.72
C THR A 697 -0.78 7.82 11.23
N ASP A 698 -2.03 7.75 10.79
CA ASP A 698 -2.76 8.86 10.19
C ASP A 698 -4.16 9.03 10.82
N VAL A 699 -4.84 10.13 10.50
CA VAL A 699 -6.15 10.46 11.06
C VAL A 699 -7.26 9.45 10.75
N ILE A 700 -7.17 8.71 9.64
CA ILE A 700 -8.17 7.69 9.28
C ILE A 700 -7.96 6.48 10.20
N SER A 701 -6.71 6.03 10.31
CA SER A 701 -6.33 4.92 11.17
C SER A 701 -6.57 5.22 12.67
N ARG A 702 -6.30 6.44 13.14
CA ARG A 702 -6.58 6.87 14.52
C ARG A 702 -8.07 6.98 14.83
N SER A 703 -8.90 7.31 13.83
CA SER A 703 -10.35 7.35 13.97
C SER A 703 -11.00 5.97 13.86
N SER A 704 -10.25 4.93 13.46
CA SER A 704 -10.75 3.56 13.28
C SER A 704 -10.88 2.81 14.60
N PRO A 705 -12.09 2.37 14.98
CA PRO A 705 -12.28 1.47 16.12
C PRO A 705 -11.56 0.13 15.92
N THR A 706 -11.46 -0.36 14.69
CA THR A 706 -10.75 -1.62 14.40
C THR A 706 -9.25 -1.48 14.66
N MET A 707 -8.62 -0.41 14.22
CA MET A 707 -7.20 -0.14 14.50
C MET A 707 -6.94 0.01 16.01
N ALA A 708 -7.85 0.65 16.75
CA ALA A 708 -7.76 0.72 18.21
C ALA A 708 -7.75 -0.67 18.86
N ARG A 709 -8.61 -1.59 18.40
CA ARG A 709 -8.61 -2.99 18.89
C ARG A 709 -7.32 -3.71 18.51
N CYS A 710 -6.80 -3.51 17.30
CA CYS A 710 -5.52 -4.11 16.89
C CYS A 710 -4.36 -3.63 17.75
N SER A 711 -4.30 -2.33 18.04
CA SER A 711 -3.30 -1.76 18.93
C SER A 711 -3.38 -2.37 20.34
N ALA A 712 -4.58 -2.44 20.93
CA ALA A 712 -4.78 -3.03 22.26
C ALA A 712 -4.46 -4.54 22.29
N ALA A 713 -4.82 -5.28 21.23
CA ALA A 713 -4.52 -6.70 21.11
C ALA A 713 -3.01 -6.97 20.99
N LYS A 714 -2.27 -6.11 20.28
CA LYS A 714 -0.81 -6.20 20.15
C LYS A 714 -0.11 -5.85 21.46
N GLU A 715 -0.55 -4.80 22.16
CA GLU A 715 0.02 -4.39 23.44
C GLU A 715 -0.20 -5.42 24.56
N THR A 716 -1.40 -6.00 24.62
CA THR A 716 -1.76 -6.94 25.69
C THR A 716 -1.27 -8.37 25.43
N GLY A 717 -0.96 -8.72 24.17
CA GLY A 717 -0.64 -10.09 23.75
C GLY A 717 -1.76 -11.10 24.02
N ASN A 718 -2.94 -10.64 24.41
CA ASN A 718 -4.05 -11.47 24.87
C ASN A 718 -5.12 -11.54 23.77
N PRO A 719 -5.44 -12.73 23.23
CA PRO A 719 -6.48 -12.88 22.20
C PRO A 719 -7.89 -12.51 22.71
N ASN A 720 -8.09 -12.44 24.02
CA ASN A 720 -9.38 -12.14 24.66
C ASN A 720 -9.66 -10.65 24.87
N THR A 721 -8.75 -9.75 24.48
CA THR A 721 -9.00 -8.29 24.50
C THR A 721 -9.83 -7.80 23.29
N ASN A 722 -10.43 -8.74 22.55
CA ASN A 722 -11.38 -8.57 21.44
C ASN A 722 -12.72 -7.90 21.84
N PHE A 723 -12.75 -6.97 22.80
CA PHE A 723 -13.99 -6.34 23.21
C PHE A 723 -14.62 -5.54 22.05
N MET A 724 -15.77 -6.04 21.62
CA MET A 724 -16.86 -5.34 20.95
C MET A 724 -16.67 -5.04 19.46
N ALA A 725 -16.80 -6.04 18.59
CA ALA A 725 -17.38 -5.76 17.27
C ALA A 725 -18.82 -5.24 17.47
N ALA A 726 -19.21 -4.17 16.78
CA ALA A 726 -20.59 -3.69 16.81
C ALA A 726 -21.51 -4.80 16.24
N GLY A 727 -22.26 -5.47 17.12
CA GLY A 727 -23.11 -6.62 16.79
C GLY A 727 -22.70 -7.93 17.49
N GLU A 728 -21.50 -8.03 18.04
CA GLU A 728 -21.15 -9.10 18.98
C GLU A 728 -21.55 -8.63 20.39
N GLN A 729 -22.78 -8.98 20.80
CA GLN A 729 -22.98 -9.23 22.24
C GLN A 729 -21.98 -10.33 22.66
N PRO A 730 -21.51 -10.35 23.92
CA PRO A 730 -20.77 -11.50 24.43
C PRO A 730 -21.53 -12.76 24.01
N PRO A 731 -20.84 -13.86 23.63
CA PRO A 731 -21.51 -15.04 23.11
C PRO A 731 -22.67 -15.36 24.05
N PRO A 732 -23.91 -15.55 23.58
CA PRO A 732 -24.90 -16.21 24.40
C PRO A 732 -24.26 -17.55 24.69
N GLN A 733 -23.68 -17.67 25.88
CA GLN A 733 -23.18 -18.91 26.39
C GLN A 733 -24.30 -19.91 26.18
N ILE A 734 -23.91 -21.00 25.54
CA ILE A 734 -24.61 -22.27 25.53
C ILE A 734 -25.08 -22.54 26.97
N THR A 735 -26.29 -22.12 27.32
CA THR A 735 -27.03 -22.62 28.48
C THR A 735 -27.79 -23.85 28.02
N TYR A 736 -27.04 -24.91 27.73
CA TYR A 736 -27.56 -26.26 27.86
C TYR A 736 -27.06 -26.80 29.20
N GLY A 737 -27.96 -26.78 30.19
CA GLY A 737 -27.73 -27.38 31.50
C GLY A 737 -27.97 -26.40 32.64
N GLU A 738 -29.19 -26.39 33.18
CA GLU A 738 -29.45 -25.92 34.53
C GLU A 738 -28.59 -26.76 35.49
N ALA A 739 -27.62 -26.13 36.16
CA ALA A 739 -27.07 -26.68 37.38
C ALA A 739 -28.08 -26.42 38.50
N GLN A 740 -28.82 -27.47 38.85
CA GLN A 740 -29.63 -27.53 40.07
C GLN A 740 -28.76 -27.21 41.29
N ALA A 741 -29.24 -26.27 42.10
CA ALA A 741 -28.93 -26.17 43.53
C ALA A 741 -30.02 -26.89 44.32
#